data_AF-A0A4Y9IWZ8-F1
#
_entry.id   AF-A0A4Y9IWZ8-F1
#
_cell.length_a   1.000
_cell.length_b   1.000
_cell.length_c   1.000
_cell.angle_alpha   90.00
_cell.angle_beta   90.00
_cell.angle_gamma   90.00
#
_symmetry.space_group_name_H-M   'P 1'
#
loop_
_entity.id
_entity.type
_entity.pdbx_description
1 polymer ?
#
loop_
_entity_poly.entity_id
_entity_poly.type
_entity_poly.pdbx_seq_one_letter_code
_entity_poly.pdbx_strand_id
1 'polypeptide(L)'
;MKKIIQTLDERLGYFYVPFVLCLLSGLLFVAGYPFVKQTEIVVSLNNIATQTIRASKTIEDTDATEKARENAVQNVQPAYEKDDTIVTSKIAQVTRFFEVMTVYRKELSQSNDLATLDSRANDIISKFVMSLQRENKELYDYAYVFSDNVLKKILLASETEYTMYESLTKSTVENVLNDKIYSNSSDIAKAQNDAYSQILTKTYSDAARELLKELVTPAIVATMVVNQVATESAKQTARDNVSPIMIMQGDVIVREGEVIGNAAYKKLQLLGMTSNQHHYQLLLGYLFILVIQFALVWYFIVHETDTLTKRNVYVNMYSFLIGVLSALMIVAHLVQKAGLEYFSLIVPIGLLPFFIVPKAKRRLALLAVIFLVIMYLFISDNGSSIQGPIIWKFYTLTGVFASIVISGTRKKYIGHQFILLVLLYNALVVALALLSNIDLFSHTFMMMCVYTVVNVFLTFVLLRLGQPYFDLLFEDKAVLRMLELSNPNQPLLKELIANAPGTYHHSIMVANLSANAVELIGGDSLFTRVACYYHDIGKLKNPMFFVENLPAGMASPHKLLTPQESRDIIFAHVSDGVKRLKQAGLPQSVIDICAEHHGKTVLKYFYVTAKNEDEHIDKNDFRYPGPKPQTKESAVISIADTVEAAARAMKNPDIDSLTTLVQETIHSRIEDGQFDECPITVQELKIVEKSLITGLSSSYHTRVEYPKLNSRKGKKA
;
A
#
# COMPACT_ATOMS: atom_id res chain seq x y z
N MET A 1 -25.22 9.36 -20.97
CA MET A 1 -24.38 9.62 -19.79
C MET A 1 -24.34 11.11 -19.41
N LYS A 2 -23.88 12.03 -20.28
CA LYS A 2 -23.84 13.49 -19.99
C LYS A 2 -25.19 14.09 -19.55
N LYS A 3 -26.31 13.77 -20.23
CA LYS A 3 -27.66 14.19 -19.82
C LYS A 3 -28.08 13.72 -18.43
N ILE A 4 -27.69 12.51 -18.02
CA ILE A 4 -28.01 11.93 -16.69
C ILE A 4 -27.18 12.65 -15.61
N ILE A 5 -25.90 12.90 -15.90
CA ILE A 5 -25.01 13.66 -15.03
C ILE A 5 -25.54 15.08 -14.82
N GLN A 6 -25.99 15.75 -15.90
CA GLN A 6 -26.58 17.10 -15.83
C GLN A 6 -27.90 17.13 -15.05
N THR A 7 -28.78 16.13 -15.23
CA THR A 7 -30.03 16.08 -14.44
C THR A 7 -29.80 15.76 -12.97
N LEU A 8 -28.79 14.94 -12.65
CA LEU A 8 -28.38 14.69 -11.27
C LEU A 8 -27.75 15.93 -10.63
N ASP A 9 -26.93 16.66 -11.38
CA ASP A 9 -26.35 17.93 -10.97
C ASP A 9 -27.44 18.96 -10.62
N GLU A 10 -28.36 19.20 -11.55
CA GLU A 10 -29.48 20.15 -11.35
C GLU A 10 -30.38 19.78 -10.16
N ARG A 11 -30.54 18.48 -9.86
CA ARG A 11 -31.37 18.02 -8.73
C ARG A 11 -30.67 18.05 -7.38
N LEU A 12 -29.36 17.74 -7.33
CA LEU A 12 -28.63 17.59 -6.08
C LEU A 12 -27.90 18.86 -5.65
N GLY A 13 -27.53 19.74 -6.58
CA GLY A 13 -26.84 21.00 -6.30
C GLY A 13 -25.62 20.81 -5.40
N TYR A 14 -25.65 21.41 -4.20
CA TYR A 14 -24.57 21.28 -3.20
C TYR A 14 -24.33 19.82 -2.72
N PHE A 15 -25.33 18.94 -2.81
CA PHE A 15 -25.24 17.52 -2.45
C PHE A 15 -24.78 16.62 -3.62
N TYR A 16 -24.36 17.19 -4.74
CA TYR A 16 -23.85 16.40 -5.87
C TYR A 16 -22.46 15.80 -5.58
N VAL A 17 -21.51 16.63 -5.16
CA VAL A 17 -20.13 16.18 -4.88
C VAL A 17 -20.03 15.08 -3.79
N PRO A 18 -20.74 15.13 -2.64
CA PRO A 18 -20.65 14.08 -1.63
C PRO A 18 -21.34 12.82 -2.11
N PHE A 19 -22.41 12.93 -2.91
CA PHE A 19 -23.06 11.78 -3.52
C PHE A 19 -22.11 11.02 -4.46
N VAL A 20 -21.40 11.71 -5.36
CA VAL A 20 -20.43 11.09 -6.27
C VAL A 20 -19.27 10.44 -5.49
N LEU A 21 -18.76 11.10 -4.45
CA LEU A 21 -17.70 10.54 -3.61
C LEU A 21 -18.19 9.30 -2.83
N CYS A 22 -19.41 9.32 -2.29
CA CYS A 22 -20.00 8.14 -1.63
C CYS A 22 -20.13 6.96 -2.60
N LEU A 23 -20.56 7.22 -3.84
CA LEU A 23 -20.66 6.21 -4.88
C LEU A 23 -19.27 5.64 -5.24
N LEU A 24 -18.25 6.49 -5.38
CA LEU A 24 -16.87 6.06 -5.59
C LEU A 24 -16.38 5.21 -4.44
N SER A 25 -16.52 5.67 -3.19
CA SER A 25 -16.08 4.93 -1.99
C SER A 25 -16.81 3.59 -1.88
N GLY A 26 -18.10 3.52 -2.21
CA GLY A 26 -18.86 2.27 -2.26
C GLY A 26 -18.36 1.30 -3.33
N LEU A 27 -18.07 1.79 -4.54
CA LEU A 27 -17.50 0.96 -5.61
C LEU A 27 -16.10 0.44 -5.24
N LEU A 28 -15.25 1.31 -4.70
CA LEU A 28 -13.92 0.93 -4.21
C LEU A 28 -14.05 -0.08 -3.08
N PHE A 29 -14.99 0.09 -2.16
CA PHE A 29 -15.23 -0.87 -1.08
C PHE A 29 -15.57 -2.26 -1.61
N VAL A 30 -16.52 -2.35 -2.56
CA VAL A 30 -16.90 -3.63 -3.18
C VAL A 30 -15.71 -4.26 -3.92
N ALA A 31 -14.94 -3.47 -4.65
CA ALA A 31 -13.77 -3.95 -5.40
C ALA A 31 -12.60 -4.37 -4.49
N GLY A 32 -12.40 -3.67 -3.37
CA GLY A 32 -11.34 -3.92 -2.40
C GLY A 32 -11.65 -5.02 -1.40
N TYR A 33 -12.95 -5.27 -1.11
CA TYR A 33 -13.41 -6.22 -0.10
C TYR A 33 -12.76 -7.62 -0.19
N PRO A 34 -12.60 -8.24 -1.38
CA PRO A 34 -11.95 -9.55 -1.50
C PRO A 34 -10.49 -9.58 -1.02
N PHE A 35 -9.79 -8.45 -1.05
CA PHE A 35 -8.38 -8.34 -0.66
C PHE A 35 -8.21 -8.07 0.84
N VAL A 36 -9.19 -7.44 1.48
CA VAL A 36 -9.17 -7.16 2.92
C VAL A 36 -9.96 -8.15 3.77
N LYS A 37 -10.83 -8.97 3.16
CA LYS A 37 -11.47 -10.09 3.85
C LYS A 37 -10.43 -11.18 4.08
N GLN A 38 -9.96 -11.30 5.32
CA GLN A 38 -9.10 -12.40 5.70
C GLN A 38 -9.84 -13.73 5.51
N THR A 39 -9.22 -14.66 4.78
CA THR A 39 -9.66 -16.05 4.75
C THR A 39 -9.42 -16.65 6.12
N GLU A 40 -10.46 -17.21 6.74
CA GLU A 40 -10.33 -18.00 7.96
C GLU A 40 -9.39 -19.17 7.65
N ILE A 41 -8.15 -19.11 8.14
CA ILE A 41 -7.31 -20.29 8.18
C ILE A 41 -7.89 -21.12 9.32
N VAL A 42 -8.80 -22.02 9.01
CA VAL A 42 -9.35 -22.98 9.97
C VAL A 42 -8.23 -23.97 10.32
N VAL A 43 -7.37 -23.56 11.25
CA VAL A 43 -6.34 -24.42 11.83
C VAL A 43 -7.01 -25.26 12.90
N SER A 44 -7.53 -26.42 12.51
CA SER A 44 -8.05 -27.43 13.45
C SER A 44 -7.25 -28.72 13.36
N LEU A 45 -7.13 -29.42 14.49
CA LEU A 45 -6.44 -30.70 14.58
C LEU A 45 -7.03 -31.70 13.57
N ASN A 46 -6.17 -32.43 12.86
CA ASN A 46 -6.51 -33.43 11.83
C ASN A 46 -7.14 -32.90 10.54
N ASN A 47 -7.20 -31.58 10.31
CA ASN A 47 -7.55 -31.03 9.01
C ASN A 47 -6.35 -30.94 8.07
N ILE A 48 -6.61 -30.96 6.76
CA ILE A 48 -5.59 -30.76 5.72
C ILE A 48 -5.33 -29.26 5.57
N ALA A 49 -4.05 -28.86 5.57
CA ALA A 49 -3.68 -27.47 5.34
C ALA A 49 -3.96 -27.07 3.88
N THR A 50 -4.81 -26.06 3.68
CA THR A 50 -5.16 -25.53 2.35
C THR A 50 -4.07 -24.63 1.74
N GLN A 51 -3.09 -24.23 2.55
CA GLN A 51 -1.93 -23.45 2.14
C GLN A 51 -0.77 -23.73 3.09
N THR A 52 0.46 -23.49 2.63
CA THR A 52 1.66 -23.65 3.47
C THR A 52 1.66 -22.63 4.61
N ILE A 53 1.61 -23.10 5.86
CA ILE A 53 1.58 -22.24 7.05
C ILE A 53 3.01 -22.03 7.56
N ARG A 54 3.41 -20.77 7.66
CA ARG A 54 4.74 -20.36 8.15
C ARG A 54 4.62 -19.63 9.49
N ALA A 55 5.68 -19.70 10.29
CA ALA A 55 5.75 -18.99 11.57
C ALA A 55 5.65 -17.48 11.38
N SER A 56 4.68 -16.84 12.05
CA SER A 56 4.40 -15.41 11.95
C SER A 56 5.39 -14.53 12.73
N LYS A 57 6.04 -15.10 13.74
CA LYS A 57 6.99 -14.43 14.64
C LYS A 57 8.00 -15.44 15.16
N THR A 58 9.17 -14.95 15.56
CA THR A 58 10.15 -15.77 16.26
C THR A 58 9.71 -15.97 17.71
N ILE A 59 9.53 -17.22 18.15
CA ILE A 59 9.13 -17.57 19.52
C ILE A 59 9.85 -18.84 19.98
N GLU A 60 10.06 -18.96 21.29
CA GLU A 60 10.59 -20.18 21.90
C GLU A 60 9.58 -21.34 21.76
N ASP A 61 10.05 -22.50 21.30
CA ASP A 61 9.31 -23.76 21.38
C ASP A 61 9.44 -24.29 22.81
N THR A 62 8.50 -23.90 23.68
CA THR A 62 8.51 -24.24 25.10
C THR A 62 8.48 -25.76 25.33
N ASP A 63 7.71 -26.49 24.51
CA ASP A 63 7.58 -27.95 24.62
C ASP A 63 8.89 -28.65 24.24
N ALA A 64 9.53 -28.23 23.14
CA ALA A 64 10.82 -28.80 22.73
C ALA A 64 11.96 -28.44 23.69
N THR A 65 11.96 -27.21 24.22
CA THR A 65 12.98 -26.72 25.14
C THR A 65 12.91 -27.45 26.48
N GLU A 66 11.72 -27.65 27.05
CA GLU A 66 11.58 -28.43 28.30
C GLU A 66 11.97 -29.89 28.10
N LYS A 67 11.63 -30.50 26.96
CA LYS A 67 12.05 -31.87 26.66
C LYS A 67 13.58 -31.99 26.54
N ALA A 68 14.24 -30.99 25.95
CA ALA A 68 15.70 -30.94 25.88
C ALA A 68 16.34 -30.76 27.27
N ARG A 69 15.73 -29.93 28.13
CA ARG A 69 16.12 -29.76 29.54
C ARG A 69 16.01 -31.05 30.34
N GLU A 70 14.91 -31.78 30.22
CA GLU A 70 14.70 -33.06 30.90
C GLU A 70 15.74 -34.11 30.46
N ASN A 71 16.02 -34.21 29.16
CA ASN A 71 17.05 -35.11 28.64
C ASN A 71 18.45 -34.75 29.15
N ALA A 72 18.77 -33.45 29.27
CA ALA A 72 20.05 -33.01 29.81
C ALA A 72 20.22 -33.41 31.29
N VAL A 73 19.15 -33.29 32.09
CA VAL A 73 19.14 -33.69 33.50
C VAL A 73 19.29 -35.20 33.67
N GLN A 74 18.63 -36.01 32.83
CA GLN A 74 18.70 -37.47 32.92
C GLN A 74 20.08 -38.04 32.61
N ASN A 75 20.91 -37.33 31.85
CA ASN A 75 22.24 -37.77 31.47
C ASN A 75 23.34 -37.40 32.48
N VAL A 76 23.01 -36.71 33.58
CA VAL A 76 23.99 -36.31 34.61
C VAL A 76 24.36 -37.51 35.49
N GLN A 77 25.65 -37.84 35.52
CA GLN A 77 26.19 -38.90 36.38
C GLN A 77 26.24 -38.45 37.86
N PRO A 78 26.02 -39.35 38.84
CA PRO A 78 26.17 -39.02 40.25
C PRO A 78 27.60 -38.58 40.60
N ALA A 79 27.71 -37.53 41.41
CA ALA A 79 28.98 -37.09 41.98
C ALA A 79 29.30 -37.90 43.25
N TYR A 80 30.55 -38.34 43.38
CA TYR A 80 31.02 -39.12 44.54
C TYR A 80 32.06 -38.34 45.35
N GLU A 81 32.02 -38.50 46.67
CA GLU A 81 32.95 -37.92 47.63
C GLU A 81 33.49 -39.02 48.55
N LYS A 82 34.77 -38.92 48.94
CA LYS A 82 35.40 -39.89 49.84
C LYS A 82 34.97 -39.59 51.28
N ASP A 83 34.48 -40.59 51.99
CA ASP A 83 34.15 -40.50 53.41
C ASP A 83 35.29 -41.09 54.26
N ASP A 84 36.18 -40.23 54.74
CA ASP A 84 37.31 -40.61 55.59
C ASP A 84 36.86 -41.13 56.99
N THR A 85 35.60 -40.92 57.37
CA THR A 85 35.06 -41.48 58.62
C THR A 85 34.88 -43.00 58.53
N ILE A 86 34.61 -43.53 57.33
CA ILE A 86 34.51 -44.99 57.08
C ILE A 86 35.86 -45.65 57.32
N VAL A 87 36.94 -45.05 56.82
CA VAL A 87 38.32 -45.54 57.00
C VAL A 87 38.65 -45.61 58.50
N THR A 88 38.39 -44.51 59.21
CA THR A 88 38.66 -44.40 60.65
C THR A 88 37.83 -45.39 61.47
N SER A 89 36.55 -45.54 61.14
CA SER A 89 35.63 -46.48 61.80
C SER A 89 36.06 -47.93 61.62
N LYS A 90 36.45 -48.34 60.40
CA LYS A 90 36.92 -49.71 60.13
C LYS A 90 38.24 -50.03 60.81
N ILE A 91 39.17 -49.09 60.86
CA ILE A 91 40.43 -49.26 61.62
C ILE A 91 40.14 -49.41 63.12
N ALA A 92 39.20 -48.63 63.67
CA ALA A 92 38.79 -48.74 65.06
C ALA A 92 38.10 -50.09 65.35
N GLN A 93 37.26 -50.59 64.43
CA GLN A 93 36.62 -51.90 64.52
C GLN A 93 37.64 -53.04 64.58
N VAL A 94 38.64 -53.03 63.69
CA VAL A 94 39.74 -54.02 63.68
C VAL A 94 40.56 -53.93 64.98
N THR A 95 40.92 -52.73 65.43
CA THR A 95 41.69 -52.54 66.67
C THR A 95 40.92 -53.08 67.87
N ARG A 96 39.62 -52.77 67.98
CA ARG A 96 38.78 -53.22 69.09
C ARG A 96 38.59 -54.74 69.10
N PHE A 97 38.57 -55.38 67.93
CA PHE A 97 38.51 -56.84 67.83
C PHE A 97 39.71 -57.51 68.50
N PHE A 98 40.93 -57.02 68.22
CA PHE A 98 42.14 -57.53 68.86
C PHE A 98 42.21 -57.18 70.37
N GLU A 99 41.77 -55.99 70.78
CA GLU A 99 41.69 -55.64 72.21
C GLU A 99 40.80 -56.62 73.01
N VAL A 100 39.61 -56.95 72.50
CA VAL A 100 38.70 -57.90 73.16
C VAL A 100 39.30 -59.31 73.13
N MET A 101 39.86 -59.73 72.00
CA MET A 101 40.53 -61.03 71.88
C MET A 101 41.70 -61.20 72.86
N THR A 102 42.40 -60.12 73.19
CA THR A 102 43.50 -60.13 74.17
C THR A 102 43.01 -60.50 75.58
N VAL A 103 41.81 -60.06 75.98
CA VAL A 103 41.20 -60.40 77.28
C VAL A 103 40.98 -61.91 77.38
N TYR A 104 40.40 -62.51 76.35
CA TYR A 104 40.12 -63.95 76.28
C TYR A 104 41.38 -64.80 76.11
N ARG A 105 42.41 -64.26 75.46
CA ARG A 105 43.72 -64.93 75.36
C ARG A 105 44.42 -65.02 76.71
N LYS A 106 44.35 -63.99 77.55
CA LYS A 106 44.86 -64.02 78.94
C LYS A 106 44.12 -65.04 79.82
N GLU A 107 42.82 -65.23 79.61
CA GLU A 107 42.03 -66.27 80.28
C GLU A 107 42.51 -67.69 79.91
N LEU A 108 42.96 -67.88 78.66
CA LEU A 108 43.51 -69.14 78.17
C LEU A 108 44.94 -69.42 78.72
N SER A 109 45.78 -68.40 78.91
CA SER A 109 47.18 -68.55 79.35
C SER A 109 47.38 -68.99 80.81
N GLN A 110 46.32 -69.04 81.63
CA GLN A 110 46.39 -69.43 83.06
C GLN A 110 46.43 -70.97 83.29
N SER A 111 46.77 -71.76 82.26
CA SER A 111 46.64 -73.22 82.24
C SER A 111 47.91 -73.90 81.72
N ASN A 112 48.53 -74.79 82.51
CA ASN A 112 49.81 -75.44 82.17
C ASN A 112 49.69 -76.83 81.49
N ASP A 113 48.51 -77.25 81.05
CA ASP A 113 48.30 -78.59 80.47
C ASP A 113 47.81 -78.54 79.00
N LEU A 114 48.60 -79.09 78.06
CA LEU A 114 48.37 -78.97 76.62
C LEU A 114 47.17 -79.77 76.11
N ALA A 115 46.79 -80.88 76.77
CA ALA A 115 45.69 -81.74 76.30
C ALA A 115 44.30 -81.15 76.58
N THR A 116 44.20 -80.14 77.46
CA THR A 116 42.94 -79.45 77.80
C THR A 116 42.78 -78.10 77.10
N LEU A 117 43.79 -77.63 76.35
CA LEU A 117 43.75 -76.35 75.62
C LEU A 117 42.73 -76.35 74.47
N ASP A 118 42.60 -77.45 73.74
CA ASP A 118 41.79 -77.51 72.52
C ASP A 118 40.27 -77.42 72.79
N SER A 119 39.79 -78.12 73.83
CA SER A 119 38.40 -78.06 74.29
C SER A 119 38.08 -76.73 74.97
N ARG A 120 39.04 -76.10 75.65
CA ARG A 120 38.86 -74.78 76.29
C ARG A 120 38.86 -73.65 75.27
N ALA A 121 39.62 -73.75 74.18
CA ALA A 121 39.60 -72.76 73.10
C ALA A 121 38.19 -72.63 72.51
N ASN A 122 37.49 -73.75 72.27
CA ASN A 122 36.13 -73.73 71.73
C ASN A 122 35.09 -73.11 72.69
N ASP A 123 35.22 -73.35 74.01
CA ASP A 123 34.37 -72.69 75.04
C ASP A 123 34.64 -71.18 75.11
N ILE A 124 35.91 -70.78 75.03
CA ILE A 124 36.32 -69.37 75.03
C ILE A 124 35.85 -68.66 73.76
N ILE A 125 35.90 -69.29 72.58
CA ILE A 125 35.35 -68.71 71.33
C ILE A 125 33.85 -68.47 71.47
N SER A 126 33.12 -69.43 72.04
CA SER A 126 31.68 -69.28 72.28
C SER A 126 31.39 -68.10 73.22
N LYS A 127 32.17 -67.96 74.31
CA LYS A 127 32.08 -66.81 75.24
C LYS A 127 32.44 -65.48 74.57
N PHE A 128 33.49 -65.47 73.74
CA PHE A 128 33.91 -64.31 72.97
C PHE A 128 32.81 -63.85 72.02
N VAL A 129 32.27 -64.73 71.19
CA VAL A 129 31.18 -64.40 70.26
C VAL A 129 29.92 -63.94 71.00
N MET A 130 29.54 -64.59 72.11
CA MET A 130 28.40 -64.16 72.93
C MET A 130 28.62 -62.80 73.61
N SER A 131 29.86 -62.46 73.99
CA SER A 131 30.18 -61.14 74.56
C SER A 131 30.01 -60.02 73.53
N LEU A 132 30.50 -60.25 72.31
CA LEU A 132 30.39 -59.30 71.21
C LEU A 132 28.92 -59.08 70.83
N GLN A 133 28.11 -60.14 70.81
CA GLN A 133 26.68 -60.06 70.52
C GLN A 133 25.92 -59.15 71.51
N ARG A 134 26.37 -59.07 72.77
CA ARG A 134 25.75 -58.24 73.82
C ARG A 134 26.28 -56.81 73.84
N GLU A 135 27.55 -56.60 73.52
CA GLU A 135 28.23 -55.31 73.74
C GLU A 135 28.31 -54.42 72.50
N ASN A 136 28.54 -54.99 71.31
CA ASN A 136 28.71 -54.19 70.09
C ASN A 136 28.34 -54.99 68.83
N LYS A 137 27.20 -54.63 68.22
CA LYS A 137 26.68 -55.30 67.02
C LYS A 137 27.63 -55.22 65.82
N GLU A 138 28.29 -54.08 65.59
CA GLU A 138 29.24 -53.95 64.48
C GLU A 138 30.46 -54.86 64.69
N LEU A 139 30.96 -54.94 65.91
CA LEU A 139 32.09 -55.81 66.24
C LEU A 139 31.72 -57.29 66.15
N TYR A 140 30.48 -57.63 66.53
CA TYR A 140 29.91 -58.95 66.33
C TYR A 140 29.80 -59.32 64.85
N ASP A 141 29.25 -58.43 64.02
CA ASP A 141 29.08 -58.67 62.58
C ASP A 141 30.43 -58.88 61.88
N TYR A 142 31.49 -58.20 62.33
CA TYR A 142 32.86 -58.43 61.86
C TYR A 142 33.42 -59.79 62.32
N ALA A 143 33.25 -60.13 63.60
CA ALA A 143 33.77 -61.38 64.18
C ALA A 143 33.04 -62.65 63.69
N TYR A 144 31.73 -62.54 63.42
CA TYR A 144 30.87 -63.65 63.01
C TYR A 144 31.18 -64.19 61.60
N VAL A 145 31.84 -63.39 60.76
CA VAL A 145 32.27 -63.81 59.42
C VAL A 145 33.42 -64.83 59.49
N PHE A 146 34.18 -64.86 60.59
CA PHE A 146 35.29 -65.78 60.77
C PHE A 146 34.82 -67.16 61.20
N SER A 147 35.42 -68.22 60.64
CA SER A 147 35.18 -69.58 61.12
C SER A 147 35.78 -69.81 62.51
N ASP A 148 35.21 -70.74 63.29
CA ASP A 148 35.75 -71.11 64.60
C ASP A 148 37.24 -71.52 64.53
N ASN A 149 37.68 -72.10 63.41
CA ASN A 149 39.08 -72.47 63.17
C ASN A 149 40.00 -71.24 63.07
N VAL A 150 39.53 -70.13 62.48
CA VAL A 150 40.28 -68.86 62.38
C VAL A 150 40.43 -68.23 63.74
N LEU A 151 39.31 -68.10 64.49
CA LEU A 151 39.32 -67.56 65.84
C LEU A 151 40.21 -68.39 66.78
N LYS A 152 40.18 -69.72 66.63
CA LYS A 152 41.03 -70.65 67.38
C LYS A 152 42.51 -70.48 67.07
N LYS A 153 42.89 -70.33 65.79
CA LYS A 153 44.27 -70.05 65.37
C LYS A 153 44.79 -68.74 65.95
N ILE A 154 43.95 -67.71 66.03
CA ILE A 154 44.31 -66.42 66.63
C ILE A 154 44.48 -66.53 68.15
N LEU A 155 43.58 -67.25 68.84
CA LEU A 155 43.66 -67.47 70.29
C LEU A 155 44.90 -68.26 70.71
N LEU A 156 45.30 -69.26 69.91
CA LEU A 156 46.45 -70.13 70.18
C LEU A 156 47.78 -69.60 69.63
N ALA A 157 47.78 -68.46 68.94
CA ALA A 157 48.99 -67.85 68.39
C ALA A 157 50.00 -67.46 69.49
N SER A 158 51.30 -67.56 69.18
CA SER A 158 52.34 -67.02 70.06
C SER A 158 52.21 -65.50 70.21
N GLU A 159 52.74 -64.89 71.28
CA GLU A 159 52.69 -63.42 71.46
C GLU A 159 53.26 -62.67 70.25
N THR A 160 54.33 -63.20 69.66
CA THR A 160 54.95 -62.66 68.45
C THR A 160 54.04 -62.74 67.22
N GLU A 161 53.29 -63.83 67.05
CA GLU A 161 52.36 -63.99 65.93
C GLU A 161 51.09 -63.16 66.09
N TYR A 162 50.55 -63.09 67.31
CA TYR A 162 49.35 -62.31 67.62
C TYR A 162 49.56 -60.81 67.35
N THR A 163 50.65 -60.25 67.88
CA THR A 163 51.00 -58.83 67.67
C THR A 163 51.28 -58.54 66.19
N MET A 164 51.82 -59.53 65.46
CA MET A 164 52.03 -59.45 64.02
C MET A 164 50.71 -59.44 63.25
N TYR A 165 49.75 -60.31 63.60
CA TYR A 165 48.42 -60.34 62.98
C TYR A 165 47.65 -59.04 63.22
N GLU A 166 47.69 -58.48 64.43
CA GLU A 166 47.04 -57.22 64.76
C GLU A 166 47.62 -56.05 63.92
N SER A 167 48.94 -55.88 63.97
CA SER A 167 49.61 -54.77 63.28
C SER A 167 49.46 -54.85 61.75
N LEU A 168 49.57 -56.05 61.17
CA LEU A 168 49.41 -56.24 59.73
C LEU A 168 47.98 -56.00 59.28
N THR A 169 47.00 -56.61 59.95
CA THR A 169 45.58 -56.43 59.60
C THR A 169 45.21 -54.96 59.64
N LYS A 170 45.62 -54.24 60.69
CA LYS A 170 45.40 -52.80 60.82
C LYS A 170 46.03 -52.00 59.69
N SER A 171 47.32 -52.22 59.42
CA SER A 171 48.06 -51.48 58.38
C SER A 171 47.55 -51.76 56.96
N THR A 172 47.17 -53.00 56.65
CA THR A 172 46.64 -53.37 55.33
C THR A 172 45.25 -52.78 55.11
N VAL A 173 44.38 -52.84 56.13
CA VAL A 173 43.04 -52.21 56.06
C VAL A 173 43.16 -50.69 55.90
N GLU A 174 44.05 -50.04 56.65
CA GLU A 174 44.30 -48.59 56.53
C GLU A 174 44.83 -48.20 55.15
N ASN A 175 45.80 -48.95 54.61
CA ASN A 175 46.36 -48.66 53.29
C ASN A 175 45.34 -48.82 52.17
N VAL A 176 44.55 -49.90 52.19
CA VAL A 176 43.58 -50.18 51.11
C VAL A 176 42.36 -49.30 51.19
N LEU A 177 41.84 -49.01 52.38
CA LEU A 177 40.70 -48.09 52.54
C LEU A 177 41.09 -46.62 52.28
N ASN A 178 42.38 -46.28 52.26
CA ASN A 178 42.79 -44.94 51.85
C ASN A 178 42.62 -44.69 50.34
N ASP A 179 42.52 -45.74 49.53
CA ASP A 179 42.20 -45.65 48.11
C ASP A 179 40.70 -45.41 47.85
N LYS A 180 40.39 -44.98 46.62
CA LYS A 180 39.02 -44.71 46.17
C LYS A 180 38.32 -46.02 45.82
N ILE A 181 37.42 -46.47 46.68
CA ILE A 181 36.64 -47.70 46.48
C ILE A 181 35.17 -47.31 46.29
N TYR A 182 34.63 -47.55 45.09
CA TYR A 182 33.21 -47.32 44.82
C TYR A 182 32.37 -48.51 45.27
N SER A 183 31.07 -48.29 45.47
CA SER A 183 30.12 -49.31 45.92
C SER A 183 29.81 -50.41 44.88
N ASN A 184 30.46 -50.39 43.72
CA ASN A 184 30.28 -51.44 42.72
C ASN A 184 31.07 -52.70 43.14
N SER A 185 30.57 -53.88 42.75
CA SER A 185 31.17 -55.16 43.17
C SER A 185 32.58 -55.39 42.61
N SER A 186 32.91 -54.77 41.47
CA SER A 186 34.22 -54.88 40.82
C SER A 186 35.31 -54.17 41.62
N ASP A 187 35.05 -52.96 42.10
CA ASP A 187 36.03 -52.14 42.83
C ASP A 187 36.28 -52.70 44.23
N ILE A 188 35.24 -53.23 44.89
CA ILE A 188 35.40 -53.92 46.18
C ILE A 188 36.25 -55.18 46.01
N ALA A 189 35.98 -56.00 44.98
CA ALA A 189 36.78 -57.20 44.71
C ALA A 189 38.24 -56.86 44.35
N LYS A 190 38.46 -55.76 43.62
CA LYS A 190 39.80 -55.26 43.32
C LYS A 190 40.54 -54.84 44.60
N ALA A 191 39.89 -54.07 45.47
CA ALA A 191 40.47 -53.64 46.74
C ALA A 191 40.81 -54.85 47.66
N GLN A 192 39.96 -55.87 47.70
CA GLN A 192 40.23 -57.12 48.43
C GLN A 192 41.44 -57.87 47.89
N ASN A 193 41.59 -57.93 46.56
CA ASN A 193 42.77 -58.54 45.93
C ASN A 193 44.05 -57.72 46.16
N ASP A 194 43.95 -56.38 46.14
CA ASP A 194 45.07 -55.49 46.43
C ASP A 194 45.55 -55.68 47.88
N ALA A 195 44.63 -55.78 48.84
CA ALA A 195 44.95 -56.17 50.23
C ALA A 195 45.68 -57.52 50.31
N TYR A 196 45.19 -58.53 49.58
CA TYR A 196 45.82 -59.84 49.56
C TYR A 196 47.24 -59.79 48.96
N SER A 197 47.45 -58.99 47.91
CA SER A 197 48.76 -58.81 47.29
C SER A 197 49.78 -58.18 48.25
N GLN A 198 49.36 -57.22 49.09
CA GLN A 198 50.22 -56.62 50.12
C GLN A 198 50.68 -57.67 51.16
N ILE A 199 49.85 -58.64 51.48
CA ILE A 199 50.16 -59.75 52.40
C ILE A 199 51.15 -60.75 51.76
N LEU A 200 51.01 -61.03 50.45
CA LEU A 200 51.87 -61.96 49.72
C LEU A 200 53.34 -61.51 49.60
N THR A 201 53.58 -60.20 49.53
CA THR A 201 54.93 -59.63 49.35
C THR A 201 55.86 -59.84 50.56
N LYS A 202 55.34 -60.30 51.70
CA LYS A 202 56.10 -60.49 52.94
C LYS A 202 56.40 -61.97 53.21
N THR A 203 57.54 -62.24 53.85
CA THR A 203 58.05 -63.60 54.14
C THR A 203 57.32 -64.23 55.34
N TYR A 204 56.09 -64.67 55.13
CA TYR A 204 55.26 -65.35 56.12
C TYR A 204 54.97 -66.79 55.72
N SER A 205 54.63 -67.64 56.68
CA SER A 205 54.14 -69.00 56.39
C SER A 205 52.82 -68.94 55.62
N ASP A 206 52.57 -69.93 54.78
CA ASP A 206 51.33 -69.99 53.99
C ASP A 206 50.08 -70.03 54.89
N ALA A 207 50.19 -70.64 56.06
CA ALA A 207 49.14 -70.64 57.09
C ALA A 207 48.85 -69.24 57.66
N ALA A 208 49.87 -68.39 57.83
CA ALA A 208 49.72 -67.02 58.30
C ALA A 208 49.11 -66.10 57.21
N ARG A 209 49.43 -66.35 55.94
CA ARG A 209 48.91 -65.58 54.80
C ARG A 209 47.41 -65.80 54.59
N GLU A 210 46.95 -67.04 54.65
CA GLU A 210 45.52 -67.36 54.55
C GLU A 210 44.73 -66.77 55.73
N LEU A 211 45.28 -66.83 56.95
CA LEU A 211 44.66 -66.22 58.12
C LEU A 211 44.50 -64.69 57.97
N LEU A 212 45.56 -64.00 57.53
CA LEU A 212 45.53 -62.55 57.30
C LEU A 212 44.56 -62.15 56.18
N LYS A 213 44.46 -62.95 55.12
CA LYS A 213 43.48 -62.75 54.05
C LYS A 213 42.06 -62.81 54.58
N GLU A 214 41.76 -63.85 55.37
CA GLU A 214 40.44 -64.02 55.98
C GLU A 214 40.12 -62.87 56.93
N LEU A 215 41.10 -62.34 57.68
CA LEU A 215 40.95 -61.18 58.58
C LEU A 215 40.71 -59.85 57.86
N VAL A 216 41.41 -59.57 56.75
CA VAL A 216 41.34 -58.27 56.08
C VAL A 216 40.10 -58.15 55.17
N THR A 217 39.65 -59.24 54.55
CA THR A 217 38.57 -59.23 53.55
C THR A 217 37.26 -58.60 54.05
N PRO A 218 36.76 -58.90 55.27
CA PRO A 218 35.51 -58.32 55.81
C PRO A 218 35.63 -56.85 56.21
N ALA A 219 36.85 -56.33 56.39
CA ALA A 219 37.08 -54.93 56.77
C ALA A 219 37.07 -53.97 55.58
N ILE A 220 37.20 -54.49 54.34
CA ILE A 220 37.25 -53.68 53.12
C ILE A 220 35.83 -53.38 52.64
N VAL A 221 35.48 -52.08 52.64
CA VAL A 221 34.17 -51.55 52.22
C VAL A 221 34.37 -50.34 51.30
N ALA A 222 33.31 -49.93 50.60
CA ALA A 222 33.35 -48.75 49.75
C ALA A 222 33.60 -47.48 50.57
N THR A 223 34.49 -46.62 50.07
CA THR A 223 34.90 -45.36 50.70
C THR A 223 34.35 -44.14 49.97
N MET A 224 33.80 -44.31 48.77
CA MET A 224 33.15 -43.27 47.99
C MET A 224 31.63 -43.29 48.20
N VAL A 225 31.07 -42.20 48.71
CA VAL A 225 29.63 -42.00 48.93
C VAL A 225 29.10 -40.97 47.94
N VAL A 226 27.84 -41.10 47.51
CA VAL A 226 27.22 -40.14 46.59
C VAL A 226 27.01 -38.79 47.29
N ASN A 227 27.58 -37.72 46.75
CA ASN A 227 27.32 -36.36 47.19
C ASN A 227 26.04 -35.83 46.50
N GLN A 228 24.94 -35.83 47.24
CA GLN A 228 23.63 -35.40 46.74
C GLN A 228 23.61 -33.92 46.33
N VAL A 229 24.29 -33.05 47.08
CA VAL A 229 24.33 -31.60 46.81
C VAL A 229 25.05 -31.30 45.49
N ALA A 230 26.22 -31.92 45.30
CA ALA A 230 26.98 -31.79 44.06
C ALA A 230 26.24 -32.39 42.85
N THR A 231 25.55 -33.52 43.06
CA THR A 231 24.76 -34.17 42.00
C THR A 231 23.56 -33.31 41.57
N GLU A 232 22.81 -32.75 42.52
CA GLU A 232 21.67 -31.86 42.21
C GLU A 232 22.15 -30.52 41.60
N SER A 233 23.28 -29.97 42.06
CA SER A 233 23.89 -28.79 41.44
C SER A 233 24.33 -29.05 40.00
N ALA A 234 24.87 -30.23 39.71
CA ALA A 234 25.24 -30.64 38.35
C ALA A 234 23.99 -30.81 37.45
N LYS A 235 22.90 -31.38 37.98
CA LYS A 235 21.60 -31.46 37.28
C LYS A 235 21.04 -30.08 36.94
N GLN A 236 21.08 -29.15 37.90
CA GLN A 236 20.59 -27.79 37.68
C GLN A 236 21.44 -27.05 36.62
N THR A 237 22.76 -27.15 36.73
CA THR A 237 23.69 -26.59 35.72
C THR A 237 23.44 -27.18 34.33
N ALA A 238 23.21 -28.49 34.24
CA ALA A 238 22.89 -29.15 32.97
C ALA A 238 21.56 -28.66 32.38
N ARG A 239 20.56 -28.37 33.23
CA ARG A 239 19.27 -27.79 32.81
C ARG A 239 19.44 -26.37 32.27
N ASP A 240 20.20 -25.55 32.99
CA ASP A 240 20.36 -24.12 32.68
C ASP A 240 21.24 -23.88 31.45
N ASN A 241 22.15 -24.81 31.14
CA ASN A 241 22.99 -24.77 29.95
C ASN A 241 22.25 -25.16 28.65
N VAL A 242 21.01 -25.62 28.71
CA VAL A 242 20.21 -25.90 27.50
C VAL A 242 19.70 -24.59 26.92
N SER A 243 20.28 -24.19 25.79
CA SER A 243 19.81 -23.05 25.00
C SER A 243 18.35 -23.27 24.54
N PRO A 244 17.49 -22.25 24.63
CA PRO A 244 16.12 -22.32 24.11
C PRO A 244 16.07 -22.71 22.63
N ILE A 245 15.19 -23.65 22.30
CA ILE A 245 14.94 -24.04 20.91
C ILE A 245 13.95 -23.04 20.31
N MET A 246 14.42 -22.21 19.38
CA MET A 246 13.62 -21.14 18.78
C MET A 246 12.96 -21.60 17.47
N ILE A 247 11.70 -21.23 17.28
CA ILE A 247 11.02 -21.23 15.98
C ILE A 247 11.25 -19.86 15.36
N MET A 248 11.89 -19.80 14.19
CA MET A 248 12.19 -18.54 13.52
C MET A 248 11.02 -18.07 12.67
N GLN A 249 10.81 -16.75 12.59
CA GLN A 249 9.84 -16.18 11.65
C GLN A 249 10.12 -16.66 10.21
N GLY A 250 9.09 -17.18 9.54
CA GLY A 250 9.18 -17.71 8.18
C GLY A 250 9.40 -19.22 8.08
N ASP A 251 9.71 -19.91 9.19
CA ASP A 251 9.83 -21.37 9.24
C ASP A 251 8.53 -22.04 8.80
N VAL A 252 8.64 -23.10 7.99
CA VAL A 252 7.47 -23.86 7.52
C VAL A 252 7.01 -24.81 8.63
N ILE A 253 5.79 -24.60 9.13
CA ILE A 253 5.20 -25.42 10.19
C ILE A 253 4.39 -26.59 9.59
N VAL A 254 3.61 -26.32 8.54
CA VAL A 254 2.84 -27.32 7.79
C VAL A 254 2.85 -26.94 6.31
N ARG A 255 3.10 -27.90 5.41
CA ARG A 255 3.01 -27.66 3.96
C ARG A 255 1.58 -27.81 3.48
N GLU A 256 1.28 -27.15 2.37
CA GLU A 256 0.00 -27.33 1.67
C GLU A 256 -0.23 -28.81 1.35
N GLY A 257 -1.42 -29.31 1.66
CA GLY A 257 -1.80 -30.72 1.47
C GLY A 257 -1.38 -31.67 2.60
N GLU A 258 -0.61 -31.21 3.59
CA GLU A 258 -0.27 -32.03 4.78
C GLU A 258 -1.37 -31.95 5.85
N VAL A 259 -1.54 -33.05 6.59
CA VAL A 259 -2.46 -33.11 7.74
C VAL A 259 -1.84 -32.40 8.94
N ILE A 260 -2.58 -31.49 9.55
CA ILE A 260 -2.18 -30.77 10.77
C ILE A 260 -2.23 -31.75 11.95
N GLY A 261 -1.10 -32.40 12.20
CA GLY A 261 -0.90 -33.28 13.36
C GLY A 261 -0.76 -32.51 14.67
N ASN A 262 -0.77 -33.22 15.80
CA ASN A 262 -0.76 -32.63 17.15
C ASN A 262 0.47 -31.75 17.42
N ALA A 263 1.66 -32.15 16.94
CA ALA A 263 2.89 -31.37 17.11
C ALA A 263 2.83 -30.03 16.34
N ALA A 264 2.32 -30.04 15.10
CA ALA A 264 2.13 -28.83 14.32
C ALA A 264 1.05 -27.93 14.94
N TYR A 265 -0.05 -28.52 15.40
CA TYR A 265 -1.15 -27.78 16.03
C TYR A 265 -0.69 -27.01 17.29
N LYS A 266 0.10 -27.64 18.17
CA LYS A 266 0.68 -26.98 19.34
C LYS A 266 1.61 -25.81 18.97
N LYS A 267 2.46 -25.97 17.95
CA LYS A 267 3.29 -24.87 17.43
C LYS A 267 2.45 -23.71 16.91
N LEU A 268 1.38 -24.02 16.18
CA LEU A 268 0.44 -23.00 15.69
C LEU A 268 -0.31 -22.32 16.85
N GLN A 269 -0.59 -23.03 17.94
CA GLN A 269 -1.20 -22.48 19.15
C GLN A 269 -0.26 -21.50 19.87
N LEU A 270 1.02 -21.86 20.03
CA LEU A 270 2.06 -20.98 20.58
C LEU A 270 2.24 -19.70 19.74
N LEU A 271 2.12 -19.82 18.42
CA LEU A 271 2.18 -18.69 17.49
C LEU A 271 0.90 -17.83 17.51
N GLY A 272 -0.15 -18.24 18.22
CA GLY A 272 -1.45 -17.56 18.26
C GLY A 272 -2.26 -17.71 16.96
N MET A 273 -1.90 -18.68 16.11
CA MET A 273 -2.48 -18.90 14.78
C MET A 273 -3.67 -19.87 14.78
N THR A 274 -4.07 -20.40 15.95
CA THR A 274 -5.22 -21.30 16.12
C THR A 274 -6.48 -20.59 16.61
N SER A 275 -6.39 -19.33 17.04
CA SER A 275 -7.56 -18.60 17.52
C SER A 275 -8.37 -18.08 16.34
N ASN A 276 -9.66 -18.41 16.33
CA ASN A 276 -10.63 -17.97 15.32
C ASN A 276 -11.05 -16.50 15.55
N GLN A 277 -10.09 -15.62 15.85
CA GLN A 277 -10.37 -14.20 16.02
C GLN A 277 -10.52 -13.58 14.63
N HIS A 278 -11.72 -13.09 14.33
CA HIS A 278 -11.94 -12.26 13.17
C HIS A 278 -11.09 -10.98 13.29
N HIS A 279 -9.94 -10.92 12.61
CA HIS A 279 -9.17 -9.69 12.56
C HIS A 279 -9.79 -8.71 11.57
N TYR A 280 -10.86 -8.03 11.99
CA TYR A 280 -11.48 -6.93 11.22
C TYR A 280 -10.59 -5.69 11.10
N GLN A 281 -9.39 -5.69 11.69
CA GLN A 281 -8.46 -4.56 11.71
C GLN A 281 -8.07 -4.10 10.30
N LEU A 282 -7.83 -5.04 9.38
CA LEU A 282 -7.48 -4.71 7.99
C LEU A 282 -8.68 -4.07 7.25
N LEU A 283 -9.88 -4.60 7.46
CA LEU A 283 -11.13 -4.06 6.92
C LEU A 283 -11.44 -2.67 7.50
N LEU A 284 -11.27 -2.48 8.81
CA LEU A 284 -11.46 -1.20 9.49
C LEU A 284 -10.44 -0.16 9.02
N GLY A 285 -9.17 -0.53 8.88
CA GLY A 285 -8.13 0.35 8.34
C GLY A 285 -8.44 0.78 6.91
N TYR A 286 -8.92 -0.15 6.08
CA TYR A 286 -9.35 0.13 4.71
C TYR A 286 -10.55 1.08 4.67
N LEU A 287 -11.57 0.84 5.49
CA LEU A 287 -12.73 1.74 5.60
C LEU A 287 -12.32 3.14 6.06
N PHE A 288 -11.41 3.23 7.03
CA PHE A 288 -10.91 4.51 7.54
C PHE A 288 -10.20 5.32 6.47
N ILE A 289 -9.44 4.66 5.59
CA ILE A 289 -8.77 5.32 4.46
C ILE A 289 -9.78 5.80 3.41
N LEU A 290 -10.85 5.04 3.13
CA LEU A 290 -11.93 5.51 2.26
C LEU A 290 -12.61 6.76 2.86
N VAL A 291 -12.82 6.79 4.18
CA VAL A 291 -13.39 7.98 4.87
C VAL A 291 -12.44 9.18 4.82
N ILE A 292 -11.14 8.97 5.04
CA ILE A 292 -10.13 10.04 4.94
C ILE A 292 -10.10 10.60 3.51
N GLN A 293 -10.08 9.71 2.50
CA GLN A 293 -10.08 10.12 1.10
C GLN A 293 -11.33 10.92 0.76
N PHE A 294 -12.51 10.45 1.18
CA PHE A 294 -13.75 11.20 1.02
C PHE A 294 -13.62 12.61 1.60
N ALA A 295 -13.19 12.74 2.86
CA ALA A 295 -13.10 14.01 3.56
C ALA A 295 -12.09 14.98 2.92
N LEU A 296 -10.90 14.48 2.55
CA LEU A 296 -9.87 15.31 1.91
C LEU A 296 -10.31 15.76 0.52
N VAL A 297 -10.81 14.87 -0.33
CA VAL A 297 -11.23 15.22 -1.68
C VAL A 297 -12.41 16.18 -1.64
N TRP A 298 -13.37 15.95 -0.75
CA TRP A 298 -14.46 16.87 -0.45
C TRP A 298 -13.94 18.27 -0.10
N TYR A 299 -13.06 18.35 0.90
CA TYR A 299 -12.48 19.62 1.37
C TYR A 299 -11.78 20.38 0.24
N PHE A 300 -10.89 19.71 -0.51
CA PHE A 300 -10.13 20.32 -1.59
C PHE A 300 -11.01 20.78 -2.74
N ILE A 301 -11.99 19.98 -3.17
CA ILE A 301 -12.88 20.36 -4.27
C ILE A 301 -13.73 21.55 -3.87
N VAL A 302 -14.31 21.56 -2.66
CA VAL A 302 -15.17 22.66 -2.20
C VAL A 302 -14.40 23.96 -1.98
N HIS A 303 -13.21 23.91 -1.37
CA HIS A 303 -12.44 25.12 -1.05
C HIS A 303 -11.60 25.66 -2.20
N GLU A 304 -11.19 24.85 -3.17
CA GLU A 304 -10.32 25.31 -4.27
C GLU A 304 -11.07 25.75 -5.52
N THR A 305 -12.41 25.70 -5.52
CA THR A 305 -13.23 26.06 -6.69
C THR A 305 -14.30 27.10 -6.36
N ASP A 306 -14.39 28.09 -7.25
CA ASP A 306 -15.29 29.24 -7.08
C ASP A 306 -16.74 28.93 -7.51
N THR A 307 -16.95 27.93 -8.37
CA THR A 307 -18.28 27.63 -8.94
C THR A 307 -18.67 26.17 -8.78
N LEU A 308 -19.98 25.91 -8.60
CA LEU A 308 -20.54 24.56 -8.48
C LEU A 308 -20.24 23.69 -9.71
N THR A 309 -20.33 24.26 -10.91
CA THR A 309 -20.05 23.54 -12.16
C THR A 309 -18.60 23.04 -12.21
N LYS A 310 -17.63 23.84 -11.75
CA LYS A 310 -16.22 23.42 -11.66
C LYS A 310 -16.04 22.30 -10.64
N ARG A 311 -16.74 22.35 -9.49
CA ARG A 311 -16.73 21.28 -8.48
C ARG A 311 -17.15 19.95 -9.07
N ASN A 312 -18.26 19.95 -9.82
CA ASN A 312 -18.84 18.74 -10.40
C ASN A 312 -17.94 18.14 -11.47
N VAL A 313 -17.32 18.98 -12.31
CA VAL A 313 -16.31 18.53 -13.27
C VAL A 313 -15.12 17.89 -12.55
N TYR A 314 -14.59 18.52 -11.50
CA TYR A 314 -13.42 18.01 -10.78
C TYR A 314 -13.71 16.69 -10.05
N VAL A 315 -14.85 16.56 -9.38
CA VAL A 315 -15.20 15.31 -8.68
C VAL A 315 -15.43 14.17 -9.65
N ASN A 316 -16.08 14.42 -10.79
CA ASN A 316 -16.32 13.41 -11.80
C ASN A 316 -15.01 12.98 -12.47
N MET A 317 -14.14 13.93 -12.77
CA MET A 317 -12.80 13.68 -13.31
C MET A 317 -11.96 12.83 -12.35
N TYR A 318 -11.90 13.23 -11.08
CA TYR A 318 -11.17 12.52 -10.03
C TYR A 318 -11.73 11.10 -9.86
N SER A 319 -13.05 10.95 -9.71
CA SER A 319 -13.70 9.66 -9.47
C SER A 319 -13.54 8.71 -10.65
N PHE A 320 -13.64 9.22 -11.88
CA PHE A 320 -13.38 8.43 -13.08
C PHE A 320 -11.94 7.91 -13.14
N LEU A 321 -10.94 8.78 -12.94
CA LEU A 321 -9.54 8.39 -12.98
C LEU A 321 -9.17 7.40 -11.86
N ILE A 322 -9.63 7.65 -10.63
CA ILE A 322 -9.40 6.74 -9.49
C ILE A 322 -10.08 5.40 -9.73
N GLY A 323 -11.32 5.39 -10.21
CA GLY A 323 -12.04 4.14 -10.51
C GLY A 323 -11.33 3.31 -11.58
N VAL A 324 -10.95 3.92 -12.70
CA VAL A 324 -10.25 3.24 -13.80
C VAL A 324 -8.88 2.72 -13.38
N LEU A 325 -8.07 3.54 -12.70
CA LEU A 325 -6.73 3.12 -12.28
C LEU A 325 -6.77 2.09 -11.15
N SER A 326 -7.74 2.15 -10.23
CA SER A 326 -7.93 1.12 -9.21
C SER A 326 -8.35 -0.20 -9.85
N ALA A 327 -9.23 -0.18 -10.85
CA ALA A 327 -9.61 -1.38 -11.59
C ALA A 327 -8.41 -1.98 -12.35
N LEU A 328 -7.63 -1.15 -13.05
CA LEU A 328 -6.40 -1.59 -13.73
C LEU A 328 -5.38 -2.18 -12.74
N MET A 329 -5.25 -1.58 -11.56
CA MET A 329 -4.37 -2.05 -10.49
C MET A 329 -4.80 -3.42 -9.96
N ILE A 330 -6.11 -3.62 -9.72
CA ILE A 330 -6.67 -4.93 -9.32
C ILE A 330 -6.39 -5.97 -10.42
N VAL A 331 -6.68 -5.65 -11.67
CA VAL A 331 -6.41 -6.56 -12.80
C VAL A 331 -4.92 -6.91 -12.89
N ALA A 332 -4.03 -5.93 -12.76
CA ALA A 332 -2.60 -6.17 -12.82
C ALA A 332 -2.11 -7.03 -11.64
N HIS A 333 -2.68 -6.84 -10.45
CA HIS A 333 -2.39 -7.69 -9.30
C HIS A 333 -2.89 -9.14 -9.49
N LEU A 334 -4.08 -9.33 -10.07
CA LEU A 334 -4.59 -10.68 -10.39
C LEU A 334 -3.71 -11.39 -11.42
N VAL A 335 -3.23 -10.67 -12.45
CA VAL A 335 -2.27 -11.21 -13.43
C VAL A 335 -0.93 -11.55 -12.78
N GLN A 336 -0.49 -10.74 -11.81
CA GLN A 336 0.72 -11.02 -11.04
C GLN A 336 0.57 -12.31 -10.22
N LYS A 337 -0.59 -12.54 -9.58
CA LYS A 337 -0.92 -13.80 -8.89
C LYS A 337 -0.99 -15.01 -9.83
N ALA A 338 -1.26 -14.80 -11.12
CA ALA A 338 -1.27 -15.85 -12.13
C ALA A 338 0.13 -16.28 -12.62
N GLY A 339 1.21 -15.66 -12.11
CA GLY A 339 2.60 -16.08 -12.34
C GLY A 339 3.50 -15.06 -13.03
N LEU A 340 2.97 -13.91 -13.47
CA LEU A 340 3.79 -12.83 -14.03
C LEU A 340 4.30 -11.91 -12.91
N GLU A 341 5.46 -12.25 -12.34
CA GLU A 341 6.10 -11.46 -11.29
C GLU A 341 6.23 -9.97 -11.69
N TYR A 342 5.99 -9.05 -10.75
CA TYR A 342 6.11 -7.60 -10.96
C TYR A 342 5.21 -6.98 -12.05
N PHE A 343 4.23 -7.71 -12.60
CA PHE A 343 3.38 -7.20 -13.68
C PHE A 343 2.62 -5.91 -13.33
N SER A 344 2.33 -5.68 -12.05
CA SER A 344 1.71 -4.43 -11.56
C SER A 344 2.53 -3.17 -11.93
N LEU A 345 3.83 -3.28 -12.21
CA LEU A 345 4.64 -2.13 -12.67
C LEU A 345 4.12 -1.48 -13.96
N ILE A 346 3.28 -2.17 -14.77
CA ILE A 346 2.68 -1.60 -15.99
C ILE A 346 1.65 -0.51 -15.70
N VAL A 347 1.03 -0.49 -14.51
CA VAL A 347 -0.10 0.40 -14.20
C VAL A 347 0.34 1.87 -14.26
N PRO A 348 -0.23 2.69 -15.17
CA PRO A 348 0.27 4.03 -15.47
C PRO A 348 -0.24 5.10 -14.47
N ILE A 349 0.19 5.02 -13.22
CA ILE A 349 -0.22 5.95 -12.15
C ILE A 349 0.19 7.41 -12.46
N GLY A 350 1.26 7.60 -13.23
CA GLY A 350 1.68 8.91 -13.73
C GLY A 350 0.60 9.66 -14.52
N LEU A 351 -0.45 9.00 -15.03
CA LEU A 351 -1.58 9.64 -15.71
C LEU A 351 -2.36 10.61 -14.82
N LEU A 352 -2.41 10.37 -13.50
CA LEU A 352 -3.17 11.21 -12.58
C LEU A 352 -2.74 12.68 -12.64
N PRO A 353 -1.45 13.02 -12.41
CA PRO A 353 -0.97 14.37 -12.61
C PRO A 353 -1.21 14.92 -14.02
N PHE A 354 -1.03 14.11 -15.06
CA PHE A 354 -1.19 14.57 -16.44
C PHE A 354 -2.61 15.03 -16.79
N PHE A 355 -3.63 14.38 -16.23
CA PHE A 355 -5.02 14.75 -16.47
C PHE A 355 -5.56 15.78 -15.47
N ILE A 356 -5.11 15.74 -14.21
CA ILE A 356 -5.66 16.59 -13.15
C ILE A 356 -5.00 17.99 -13.16
N VAL A 357 -3.67 18.09 -13.27
CA VAL A 357 -2.94 19.37 -13.10
C VAL A 357 -3.29 20.44 -14.14
N PRO A 358 -3.56 20.12 -15.43
CA PRO A 358 -3.96 21.15 -16.39
C PRO A 358 -5.29 21.83 -16.07
N LYS A 359 -6.16 21.15 -15.29
CA LYS A 359 -7.53 21.60 -15.02
C LYS A 359 -7.74 22.02 -13.58
N ALA A 360 -7.04 21.41 -12.64
CA ALA A 360 -7.15 21.61 -11.19
C ALA A 360 -5.76 21.83 -10.56
N LYS A 361 -5.71 22.20 -9.28
CA LYS A 361 -4.43 22.46 -8.61
C LYS A 361 -3.65 21.16 -8.41
N ARG A 362 -2.32 21.29 -8.40
CA ARG A 362 -1.37 20.17 -8.22
C ARG A 362 -1.58 19.36 -6.93
N ARG A 363 -2.15 19.98 -5.89
CA ARG A 363 -2.45 19.32 -4.61
C ARG A 363 -3.45 18.17 -4.77
N LEU A 364 -4.51 18.38 -5.57
CA LEU A 364 -5.52 17.34 -5.84
C LEU A 364 -4.92 16.13 -6.58
N ALA A 365 -4.00 16.37 -7.51
CA ALA A 365 -3.31 15.30 -8.23
C ALA A 365 -2.41 14.46 -7.31
N LEU A 366 -1.68 15.11 -6.40
CA LEU A 366 -0.83 14.41 -5.42
C LEU A 366 -1.66 13.58 -4.44
N LEU A 367 -2.79 14.11 -3.97
CA LEU A 367 -3.74 13.35 -3.14
C LEU A 367 -4.26 12.11 -3.86
N ALA A 368 -4.57 12.21 -5.16
CA ALA A 368 -4.99 11.08 -5.97
C ALA A 368 -3.90 10.00 -6.05
N VAL A 369 -2.63 10.39 -6.24
CA VAL A 369 -1.48 9.48 -6.27
C VAL A 369 -1.29 8.78 -4.93
N ILE A 370 -1.26 9.55 -3.83
CA ILE A 370 -1.09 9.01 -2.46
C ILE A 370 -2.20 8.00 -2.17
N PHE A 371 -3.45 8.33 -2.53
CA PHE A 371 -4.58 7.44 -2.32
C PHE A 371 -4.42 6.12 -3.09
N LEU A 372 -4.06 6.16 -4.39
CA LEU A 372 -3.83 4.93 -5.17
C LEU A 372 -2.69 4.09 -4.61
N VAL A 373 -1.60 4.73 -4.16
CA VAL A 373 -0.48 4.01 -3.53
C VAL A 373 -0.93 3.30 -2.26
N ILE A 374 -1.70 3.99 -1.41
CA ILE A 374 -2.22 3.38 -0.18
C ILE A 374 -3.21 2.26 -0.51
N MET A 375 -4.11 2.45 -1.48
CA MET A 375 -5.02 1.40 -1.97
C MET A 375 -4.24 0.17 -2.45
N TYR A 376 -3.12 0.37 -3.16
CA TYR A 376 -2.26 -0.73 -3.59
C TYR A 376 -1.74 -1.56 -2.40
N LEU A 377 -1.41 -0.93 -1.27
CA LEU A 377 -0.95 -1.67 -0.07
C LEU A 377 -2.00 -2.63 0.48
N PHE A 378 -3.30 -2.32 0.35
CA PHE A 378 -4.38 -3.24 0.74
C PHE A 378 -4.61 -4.35 -0.29
N ILE A 379 -4.30 -4.09 -1.56
CA ILE A 379 -4.43 -5.07 -2.64
C ILE A 379 -3.23 -6.03 -2.64
N SER A 380 -2.02 -5.54 -2.38
CA SER A 380 -0.80 -6.34 -2.33
C SER A 380 -0.79 -7.24 -1.08
N ASP A 381 -0.51 -8.54 -1.24
CA ASP A 381 -0.49 -9.48 -0.12
C ASP A 381 0.52 -9.04 0.97
N ASN A 382 0.00 -8.73 2.17
CA ASN A 382 0.73 -8.14 3.29
C ASN A 382 1.77 -9.07 3.97
N GLY A 383 1.98 -10.30 3.49
CA GLY A 383 2.60 -11.36 4.30
C GLY A 383 3.93 -11.97 3.83
N SER A 384 4.31 -11.91 2.54
CA SER A 384 5.40 -12.81 2.08
C SER A 384 6.11 -12.48 0.77
N SER A 385 5.68 -11.47 0.00
CA SER A 385 6.30 -11.17 -1.30
C SER A 385 7.24 -9.96 -1.25
N ILE A 386 8.49 -10.14 -1.69
CA ILE A 386 9.47 -9.07 -1.90
C ILE A 386 8.97 -8.06 -2.96
N GLN A 387 7.99 -8.45 -3.78
CA GLN A 387 7.46 -7.71 -4.92
C GLN A 387 6.67 -6.45 -4.51
N GLY A 388 5.80 -6.57 -3.51
CA GLY A 388 4.93 -5.46 -3.04
C GLY A 388 5.73 -4.20 -2.69
N PRO A 389 6.80 -4.30 -1.86
CA PRO A 389 7.68 -3.19 -1.52
C PRO A 389 8.26 -2.41 -2.70
N ILE A 390 8.63 -3.08 -3.78
CA ILE A 390 9.20 -2.44 -4.97
C ILE A 390 8.12 -1.67 -5.71
N ILE A 391 6.93 -2.26 -5.87
CA ILE A 391 5.85 -1.70 -6.68
C ILE A 391 5.27 -0.43 -6.04
N TRP A 392 5.02 -0.42 -4.72
CA TRP A 392 4.47 0.79 -4.07
C TRP A 392 5.48 1.96 -4.07
N LYS A 393 6.79 1.68 -3.91
CA LYS A 393 7.86 2.69 -4.04
C LYS A 393 7.90 3.25 -5.46
N PHE A 394 7.83 2.36 -6.47
CA PHE A 394 7.77 2.75 -7.87
C PHE A 394 6.56 3.66 -8.15
N TYR A 395 5.36 3.25 -7.74
CA TYR A 395 4.13 4.05 -7.87
C TYR A 395 4.22 5.43 -7.21
N THR A 396 4.79 5.51 -6.01
CA THR A 396 4.99 6.78 -5.30
C THR A 396 5.89 7.72 -6.09
N LEU A 397 7.05 7.23 -6.50
CA LEU A 397 8.08 8.05 -7.15
C LEU A 397 7.64 8.46 -8.57
N THR A 398 7.04 7.54 -9.33
CA THR A 398 6.51 7.84 -10.67
C THR A 398 5.41 8.90 -10.63
N GLY A 399 4.48 8.83 -9.68
CA GLY A 399 3.43 9.83 -9.50
C GLY A 399 3.96 11.21 -9.07
N VAL A 400 4.98 11.25 -8.21
CA VAL A 400 5.67 12.50 -7.84
C VAL A 400 6.42 13.08 -9.03
N PHE A 401 7.18 12.28 -9.77
CA PHE A 401 7.92 12.74 -10.95
C PHE A 401 6.99 13.24 -12.05
N ALA A 402 5.89 12.54 -12.33
CA ALA A 402 4.88 13.01 -13.28
C ALA A 402 4.32 14.38 -12.85
N SER A 403 4.11 14.60 -11.55
CA SER A 403 3.68 15.88 -11.01
C SER A 403 4.73 17.00 -11.16
N ILE A 404 6.02 16.68 -11.17
CA ILE A 404 7.11 17.66 -11.36
C ILE A 404 7.32 17.98 -12.83
N VAL A 405 7.34 16.95 -13.67
CA VAL A 405 7.62 17.05 -15.11
C VAL A 405 6.50 17.80 -15.84
N ILE A 406 5.27 17.73 -15.35
CA ILE A 406 4.17 18.49 -15.94
C ILE A 406 4.37 20.00 -15.75
N SER A 407 4.81 20.66 -16.81
CA SER A 407 4.74 22.11 -16.95
C SER A 407 3.37 22.45 -17.51
N GLY A 408 2.51 23.03 -16.66
CA GLY A 408 1.07 23.22 -16.91
C GLY A 408 0.65 24.07 -18.11
N THR A 409 1.54 24.40 -19.06
CA THR A 409 1.26 25.41 -20.10
C THR A 409 1.78 25.09 -21.51
N ARG A 410 2.50 24.00 -21.77
CA ARG A 410 3.11 23.81 -23.10
C ARG A 410 2.96 22.41 -23.70
N LYS A 411 1.84 22.20 -24.42
CA LYS A 411 1.59 21.01 -25.27
C LYS A 411 2.76 20.66 -26.21
N LYS A 412 3.61 21.64 -26.56
CA LYS A 412 4.79 21.49 -27.43
C LYS A 412 5.92 20.60 -26.84
N TYR A 413 5.98 20.42 -25.52
CA TYR A 413 7.09 19.66 -24.88
C TYR A 413 6.72 18.24 -24.43
N ILE A 414 5.50 17.77 -24.72
CA ILE A 414 5.02 16.45 -24.29
C ILE A 414 5.95 15.31 -24.77
N GLY A 415 6.51 15.41 -25.98
CA GLY A 415 7.48 14.42 -26.49
C GLY A 415 8.81 14.40 -25.73
N HIS A 416 9.31 15.55 -25.27
CA HIS A 416 10.54 15.60 -24.46
C HIS A 416 10.28 15.09 -23.03
N GLN A 417 9.11 15.43 -22.47
CA GLN A 417 8.66 14.91 -21.18
C GLN A 417 8.56 13.38 -21.18
N PHE A 418 8.11 12.80 -22.30
CA PHE A 418 8.06 11.34 -22.47
C PHE A 418 9.46 10.70 -22.38
N ILE A 419 10.42 11.18 -23.16
CA ILE A 419 11.79 10.64 -23.16
C ILE A 419 12.40 10.76 -21.75
N LEU A 420 12.21 11.90 -21.08
CA LEU A 420 12.67 12.11 -19.72
C LEU A 420 12.05 11.12 -18.73
N LEU A 421 10.74 10.85 -18.84
CA LEU A 421 10.06 9.90 -17.97
C LEU A 421 10.51 8.46 -18.22
N VAL A 422 10.77 8.06 -19.48
CA VAL A 422 11.32 6.74 -19.80
C VAL A 422 12.66 6.54 -19.10
N LEU A 423 13.58 7.50 -19.25
CA LEU A 423 14.90 7.44 -18.63
C LEU A 423 14.80 7.40 -17.10
N LEU A 424 13.96 8.25 -16.52
CA LEU A 424 13.81 8.36 -15.08
C LEU A 424 13.17 7.12 -14.45
N TYR A 425 12.13 6.57 -15.08
CA TYR A 425 11.42 5.40 -14.55
C TYR A 425 12.28 4.14 -14.64
N ASN A 426 13.05 3.98 -15.72
CA ASN A 426 14.00 2.87 -15.84
C ASN A 426 15.16 3.03 -14.84
N ALA A 427 15.75 4.22 -14.72
CA ALA A 427 16.79 4.48 -13.71
C ALA A 427 16.29 4.18 -12.29
N LEU A 428 15.03 4.51 -12.02
CA LEU A 428 14.38 4.18 -10.75
C LEU A 428 14.25 2.68 -10.53
N VAL A 429 13.86 1.91 -11.55
CA VAL A 429 13.74 0.45 -11.47
C VAL A 429 15.09 -0.20 -11.21
N VAL A 430 16.15 0.29 -11.87
CA VAL A 430 17.53 -0.16 -11.58
C VAL A 430 17.88 0.08 -10.12
N ALA A 431 17.62 1.29 -9.60
CA ALA A 431 17.88 1.60 -8.19
C ALA A 431 17.08 0.70 -7.22
N LEU A 432 15.80 0.45 -7.50
CA LEU A 432 14.95 -0.40 -6.67
C LEU A 432 15.34 -1.88 -6.73
N ALA A 433 15.80 -2.37 -7.89
CA ALA A 433 16.31 -3.72 -8.06
C ALA A 433 17.60 -3.93 -7.24
N LEU A 434 18.54 -2.98 -7.32
CA LEU A 434 19.78 -3.00 -6.53
C LEU A 434 19.49 -2.96 -5.02
N LEU A 435 18.58 -2.09 -4.58
CA LEU A 435 18.16 -2.02 -3.16
C LEU A 435 17.52 -3.31 -2.65
N SER A 436 16.98 -4.12 -3.56
CA SER A 436 16.30 -5.37 -3.23
C SER A 436 17.17 -6.60 -3.52
N ASN A 437 18.47 -6.39 -3.81
CA ASN A 437 19.43 -7.44 -4.19
C ASN A 437 18.95 -8.33 -5.36
N ILE A 438 18.20 -7.76 -6.30
CA ILE A 438 17.80 -8.46 -7.53
C ILE A 438 18.98 -8.40 -8.51
N ASP A 439 19.38 -9.57 -9.03
CA ASP A 439 20.43 -9.66 -10.05
C ASP A 439 19.99 -8.93 -11.34
N LEU A 440 20.85 -8.02 -11.82
CA LEU A 440 20.63 -7.21 -13.02
C LEU A 440 20.67 -8.04 -14.31
N PHE A 441 21.18 -9.28 -14.26
CA PHE A 441 21.16 -10.19 -15.41
C PHE A 441 20.02 -11.21 -15.35
N SER A 442 19.19 -11.16 -14.30
CA SER A 442 18.05 -12.05 -14.15
C SER A 442 16.94 -11.75 -15.16
N HIS A 443 16.19 -12.79 -15.54
CA HIS A 443 14.96 -12.65 -16.33
C HIS A 443 13.96 -11.70 -15.65
N THR A 444 13.82 -11.79 -14.32
CA THR A 444 12.94 -10.94 -13.52
C THR A 444 13.28 -9.45 -13.69
N PHE A 445 14.56 -9.08 -13.58
CA PHE A 445 14.99 -7.70 -13.79
C PHE A 445 14.71 -7.22 -15.23
N MET A 446 15.00 -8.07 -16.24
CA MET A 446 14.72 -7.75 -17.63
C MET A 446 13.22 -7.46 -17.84
N MET A 447 12.35 -8.29 -17.26
CA MET A 447 10.90 -8.09 -17.32
C MET A 447 10.45 -6.83 -16.59
N MET A 448 11.05 -6.47 -15.44
CA MET A 448 10.77 -5.20 -14.77
C MET A 448 11.07 -3.99 -15.66
N CYS A 449 12.23 -3.99 -16.34
CA CYS A 449 12.58 -2.96 -17.31
C CYS A 449 11.55 -2.89 -18.44
N VAL A 450 11.18 -4.03 -19.04
CA VAL A 450 10.12 -4.10 -20.08
C VAL A 450 8.81 -3.52 -19.56
N TYR A 451 8.34 -3.90 -18.38
CA TYR A 451 7.10 -3.39 -17.80
C TYR A 451 7.13 -1.88 -17.59
N THR A 452 8.27 -1.29 -17.26
CA THR A 452 8.37 0.16 -17.07
C THR A 452 8.45 0.93 -18.38
N VAL A 453 9.06 0.36 -19.41
CA VAL A 453 8.95 0.88 -20.78
C VAL A 453 7.48 0.84 -21.24
N VAL A 454 6.79 -0.28 -21.00
CA VAL A 454 5.35 -0.41 -21.30
C VAL A 454 4.51 0.57 -20.49
N ASN A 455 4.82 0.79 -19.21
CA ASN A 455 4.14 1.76 -18.35
C ASN A 455 4.20 3.17 -18.95
N VAL A 456 5.41 3.63 -19.31
CA VAL A 456 5.61 4.98 -19.85
C VAL A 456 4.99 5.09 -21.23
N PHE A 457 5.14 4.07 -22.08
CA PHE A 457 4.48 4.00 -23.38
C PHE A 457 2.96 4.09 -23.26
N LEU A 458 2.36 3.30 -22.37
CA LEU A 458 0.91 3.31 -22.12
C LEU A 458 0.46 4.68 -21.58
N THR A 459 1.22 5.27 -20.66
CA THR A 459 0.98 6.63 -20.16
C THR A 459 0.93 7.64 -21.32
N PHE A 460 1.90 7.59 -22.23
CA PHE A 460 1.96 8.49 -23.37
C PHE A 460 0.84 8.28 -24.38
N VAL A 461 0.55 7.02 -24.73
CA VAL A 461 -0.53 6.67 -25.65
C VAL A 461 -1.89 7.11 -25.08
N LEU A 462 -2.16 6.78 -23.81
CA LEU A 462 -3.40 7.18 -23.14
C LEU A 462 -3.51 8.70 -22.99
N LEU A 463 -2.42 9.40 -22.74
CA LEU A 463 -2.42 10.86 -22.73
C LEU A 463 -2.69 11.42 -24.14
N ARG A 464 -1.97 10.97 -25.16
CA ARG A 464 -2.04 11.57 -26.51
C ARG A 464 -3.33 11.24 -27.24
N LEU A 465 -3.77 9.98 -27.17
CA LEU A 465 -4.98 9.50 -27.84
C LEU A 465 -6.22 9.66 -26.96
N GLY A 466 -6.08 9.53 -25.64
CA GLY A 466 -7.20 9.61 -24.70
C GLY A 466 -7.59 11.04 -24.34
N GLN A 467 -6.68 12.02 -24.38
CA GLN A 467 -6.98 13.41 -23.99
C GLN A 467 -8.17 14.04 -24.75
N PRO A 468 -8.30 13.93 -26.08
CA PRO A 468 -9.47 14.49 -26.78
C PRO A 468 -10.81 13.92 -26.30
N TYR A 469 -10.85 12.63 -25.97
CA TYR A 469 -12.05 11.97 -25.43
C TYR A 469 -12.28 12.32 -23.97
N PHE A 470 -11.21 12.45 -23.19
CA PHE A 470 -11.27 12.92 -21.82
C PHE A 470 -11.82 14.35 -21.74
N ASP A 471 -11.38 15.24 -22.63
CA ASP A 471 -11.90 16.59 -22.76
C ASP A 471 -13.37 16.56 -23.19
N LEU A 472 -13.77 15.67 -24.12
CA LEU A 472 -15.18 15.50 -24.49
C LEU A 472 -16.09 15.12 -23.30
N LEU A 473 -15.57 14.40 -22.30
CA LEU A 473 -16.33 14.01 -21.10
C LEU A 473 -16.46 15.15 -20.10
N PHE A 474 -15.38 15.90 -19.87
CA PHE A 474 -15.27 16.83 -18.72
C PHE A 474 -15.19 18.31 -19.10
N GLU A 475 -14.91 18.64 -20.36
CA GLU A 475 -14.89 20.00 -20.86
C GLU A 475 -16.11 20.32 -21.72
N ASP A 476 -16.58 21.54 -21.56
CA ASP A 476 -17.69 22.08 -22.33
C ASP A 476 -17.22 22.57 -23.71
N LYS A 477 -16.02 23.17 -23.77
CA LYS A 477 -15.35 23.66 -25.00
C LYS A 477 -14.46 22.62 -25.68
N ALA A 478 -14.74 21.33 -25.51
CA ALA A 478 -13.89 20.26 -26.03
C ALA A 478 -13.75 20.34 -27.57
N VAL A 479 -12.51 20.27 -28.08
CA VAL A 479 -12.20 20.40 -29.52
C VAL A 479 -13.02 19.43 -30.37
N LEU A 480 -13.14 18.16 -29.97
CA LEU A 480 -13.94 17.18 -30.70
C LEU A 480 -15.41 17.59 -30.81
N ARG A 481 -15.98 18.14 -29.72
CA ARG A 481 -17.36 18.62 -29.72
C ARG A 481 -17.52 19.85 -30.62
N MET A 482 -16.56 20.77 -30.60
CA MET A 482 -16.58 21.94 -31.48
C MET A 482 -16.48 21.55 -32.96
N LEU A 483 -15.61 20.59 -33.30
CA LEU A 483 -15.52 20.05 -34.66
C LEU A 483 -16.83 19.38 -35.10
N GLU A 484 -17.47 18.62 -34.21
CA GLU A 484 -18.78 18.02 -34.47
C GLU A 484 -19.84 19.09 -34.77
N LEU A 485 -19.90 20.15 -33.95
CA LEU A 485 -20.85 21.26 -34.09
C LEU A 485 -20.53 22.18 -35.29
N SER A 486 -19.29 22.17 -35.78
CA SER A 486 -18.89 22.93 -36.98
C SER A 486 -19.40 22.32 -38.30
N ASN A 487 -19.87 21.07 -38.27
CA ASN A 487 -20.33 20.37 -39.45
C ASN A 487 -21.67 20.96 -39.95
N PRO A 488 -21.76 21.45 -41.20
CA PRO A 488 -23.00 22.00 -41.78
C PRO A 488 -24.19 21.03 -41.81
N ASN A 489 -23.93 19.72 -41.71
CA ASN A 489 -24.97 18.70 -41.67
C ASN A 489 -25.63 18.53 -40.29
N GLN A 490 -25.17 19.25 -39.27
CA GLN A 490 -25.83 19.28 -37.98
C GLN A 490 -27.29 19.74 -38.14
N PRO A 491 -28.28 19.09 -37.49
CA PRO A 491 -29.70 19.35 -37.74
C PRO A 491 -30.10 20.83 -37.63
N LEU A 492 -29.65 21.53 -36.57
CA LEU A 492 -29.96 22.95 -36.38
C LEU A 492 -29.30 23.84 -37.42
N LEU A 493 -28.04 23.57 -37.79
CA LEU A 493 -27.32 24.37 -38.77
C LEU A 493 -27.90 24.16 -40.17
N LYS A 494 -28.29 22.92 -40.49
CA LYS A 494 -29.00 22.58 -41.73
C LYS A 494 -30.37 23.27 -41.82
N GLU A 495 -31.10 23.36 -40.71
CA GLU A 495 -32.36 24.11 -40.63
C GLU A 495 -32.13 25.61 -40.87
N LEU A 496 -31.09 26.18 -40.26
CA LEU A 496 -30.69 27.58 -40.45
C LEU A 496 -30.38 27.89 -41.92
N ILE A 497 -29.59 27.02 -42.58
CA ILE A 497 -29.26 27.15 -44.00
C ILE A 497 -30.51 27.12 -44.88
N ALA A 498 -31.47 26.24 -44.58
CA ALA A 498 -32.66 26.06 -45.40
C ALA A 498 -33.70 27.19 -45.22
N ASN A 499 -33.92 27.63 -43.98
CA ASN A 499 -35.04 28.50 -43.63
C ASN A 499 -34.65 29.97 -43.38
N ALA A 500 -33.38 30.25 -43.08
CA ALA A 500 -32.86 31.60 -42.86
C ALA A 500 -31.43 31.76 -43.44
N PRO A 501 -31.27 31.63 -44.77
CA PRO A 501 -29.97 31.62 -45.43
C PRO A 501 -29.17 32.93 -45.25
N GLY A 502 -29.86 34.07 -45.11
CA GLY A 502 -29.22 35.36 -44.86
C GLY A 502 -28.57 35.44 -43.48
N THR A 503 -29.28 34.94 -42.46
CA THR A 503 -28.75 34.79 -41.09
C THR A 503 -27.61 33.77 -41.04
N TYR A 504 -27.68 32.68 -41.82
CA TYR A 504 -26.53 31.76 -41.93
C TYR A 504 -25.29 32.47 -42.51
N HIS A 505 -25.44 33.21 -43.62
CA HIS A 505 -24.31 33.92 -44.22
C HIS A 505 -23.72 34.98 -43.27
N HIS A 506 -24.58 35.73 -42.58
CA HIS A 506 -24.20 36.61 -41.46
C HIS A 506 -23.36 35.89 -40.42
N SER A 507 -23.87 34.78 -39.88
CA SER A 507 -23.21 33.99 -38.85
C SER A 507 -21.82 33.51 -39.27
N ILE A 508 -21.63 33.10 -40.54
CA ILE A 508 -20.31 32.70 -41.06
C ILE A 508 -19.34 33.88 -41.14
N MET A 509 -19.80 35.07 -41.56
CA MET A 509 -18.95 36.27 -41.60
C MET A 509 -18.52 36.70 -40.19
N VAL A 510 -19.47 36.76 -39.25
CA VAL A 510 -19.20 37.05 -37.83
C VAL A 510 -18.25 36.01 -37.23
N ALA A 511 -18.39 34.73 -37.59
CA ALA A 511 -17.50 33.66 -37.15
C ALA A 511 -16.04 33.89 -37.59
N ASN A 512 -15.83 34.29 -38.84
CA ASN A 512 -14.49 34.56 -39.37
C ASN A 512 -13.84 35.78 -38.70
N LEU A 513 -14.59 36.88 -38.59
CA LEU A 513 -14.12 38.11 -37.95
C LEU A 513 -13.76 37.87 -36.49
N SER A 514 -14.66 37.23 -35.73
CA SER A 514 -14.49 37.01 -34.30
C SER A 514 -13.37 36.01 -34.01
N ALA A 515 -13.31 34.89 -34.72
CA ALA A 515 -12.29 33.86 -34.49
C ALA A 515 -10.87 34.40 -34.72
N ASN A 516 -10.67 35.18 -35.79
CA ASN A 516 -9.37 35.79 -36.08
C ASN A 516 -8.96 36.80 -35.01
N ALA A 517 -9.90 37.64 -34.54
CA ALA A 517 -9.64 38.61 -33.49
C ALA A 517 -9.34 37.94 -32.14
N VAL A 518 -10.10 36.90 -31.79
CA VAL A 518 -9.90 36.12 -30.55
C VAL A 518 -8.55 35.40 -30.55
N GLU A 519 -8.10 34.88 -31.68
CA GLU A 519 -6.80 34.23 -31.81
C GLU A 519 -5.64 35.18 -31.48
N LEU A 520 -5.71 36.43 -31.97
CA LEU A 520 -4.68 37.45 -31.74
C LEU A 520 -4.56 37.88 -30.27
N ILE A 521 -5.63 37.74 -29.49
CA ILE A 521 -5.63 38.03 -28.04
C ILE A 521 -5.42 36.75 -27.19
N GLY A 522 -5.13 35.61 -27.83
CA GLY A 522 -4.84 34.34 -27.16
C GLY A 522 -6.07 33.62 -26.59
N GLY A 523 -7.28 33.92 -27.05
CA GLY A 523 -8.50 33.21 -26.66
C GLY A 523 -8.79 31.97 -27.54
N ASP A 524 -9.93 31.32 -27.30
CA ASP A 524 -10.30 30.10 -28.04
C ASP A 524 -10.98 30.41 -29.38
N SER A 525 -10.17 30.50 -30.44
CA SER A 525 -10.62 30.77 -31.82
C SER A 525 -11.58 29.71 -32.37
N LEU A 526 -11.36 28.41 -32.08
CA LEU A 526 -12.21 27.33 -32.58
C LEU A 526 -13.60 27.38 -31.93
N PHE A 527 -13.65 27.52 -30.60
CA PHE A 527 -14.90 27.70 -29.88
C PHE A 527 -15.65 28.94 -30.38
N THR A 528 -14.96 30.08 -30.51
CA THR A 528 -15.54 31.35 -30.98
C THR A 528 -16.19 31.17 -32.35
N ARG A 529 -15.48 30.55 -33.30
CA ARG A 529 -16.00 30.29 -34.65
C ARG A 529 -17.29 29.47 -34.60
N VAL A 530 -17.29 28.38 -33.83
CA VAL A 530 -18.45 27.49 -33.74
C VAL A 530 -19.61 28.15 -33.02
N ALA A 531 -19.36 28.91 -31.95
CA ALA A 531 -20.40 29.61 -31.22
C ALA A 531 -21.13 30.63 -32.12
N CYS A 532 -20.41 31.34 -32.99
CA CYS A 532 -21.01 32.24 -33.98
C CYS A 532 -21.97 31.52 -34.94
N TYR A 533 -21.79 30.24 -35.26
CA TYR A 533 -22.73 29.52 -36.13
C TYR A 533 -24.13 29.38 -35.52
N TYR A 534 -24.22 29.50 -34.19
CA TYR A 534 -25.45 29.25 -33.43
C TYR A 534 -25.98 30.48 -32.68
N HIS A 535 -25.23 31.59 -32.61
CA HIS A 535 -25.61 32.76 -31.82
C HIS A 535 -27.01 33.30 -32.16
N ASP A 536 -27.37 33.22 -33.45
CA ASP A 536 -28.58 33.77 -34.04
C ASP A 536 -29.67 32.72 -34.37
N ILE A 537 -29.52 31.48 -33.87
CA ILE A 537 -30.39 30.35 -34.26
C ILE A 537 -31.87 30.59 -33.94
N GLY A 538 -32.19 31.49 -33.01
CA GLY A 538 -33.57 31.81 -32.66
C GLY A 538 -34.34 32.58 -33.74
N LYS A 539 -33.63 33.24 -34.68
CA LYS A 539 -34.24 33.91 -35.84
C LYS A 539 -35.04 32.93 -36.73
N LEU A 540 -34.75 31.63 -36.65
CA LEU A 540 -35.50 30.56 -37.33
C LEU A 540 -37.00 30.55 -37.03
N LYS A 541 -37.44 31.06 -35.88
CA LYS A 541 -38.86 31.10 -35.54
C LYS A 541 -39.64 32.07 -36.44
N ASN A 542 -39.04 33.21 -36.77
CA ASN A 542 -39.66 34.29 -37.53
C ASN A 542 -38.65 34.90 -38.54
N PRO A 543 -38.15 34.13 -39.54
CA PRO A 543 -37.01 34.58 -40.36
C PRO A 543 -37.24 35.90 -41.10
N MET A 544 -38.47 36.11 -41.59
CA MET A 544 -38.86 37.27 -42.39
C MET A 544 -38.88 38.60 -41.60
N PHE A 545 -38.80 38.57 -40.28
CA PHE A 545 -38.68 39.79 -39.46
C PHE A 545 -37.22 40.28 -39.38
N PHE A 546 -36.25 39.49 -39.84
CA PHE A 546 -34.84 39.87 -39.85
C PHE A 546 -34.41 40.29 -41.25
N VAL A 547 -33.83 41.50 -41.36
CA VAL A 547 -33.60 42.17 -42.64
C VAL A 547 -32.70 41.38 -43.58
N GLU A 548 -31.75 40.62 -43.03
CA GLU A 548 -30.82 39.80 -43.83
C GLU A 548 -31.50 38.64 -44.56
N ASN A 549 -32.71 38.24 -44.15
CA ASN A 549 -33.49 37.17 -44.80
C ASN A 549 -34.57 37.71 -45.74
N LEU A 550 -34.77 39.03 -45.80
CA LEU A 550 -35.80 39.62 -46.66
C LEU A 550 -35.38 39.50 -48.14
N PRO A 551 -36.27 39.01 -49.03
CA PRO A 551 -36.05 39.06 -50.47
C PRO A 551 -35.87 40.51 -50.95
N ALA A 552 -35.00 40.69 -51.94
CA ALA A 552 -34.76 42.01 -52.53
C ALA A 552 -36.07 42.66 -53.00
N GLY A 553 -36.34 43.88 -52.52
CA GLY A 553 -37.54 44.65 -52.86
C GLY A 553 -38.77 44.38 -51.98
N MET A 554 -38.72 43.42 -51.05
CA MET A 554 -39.81 43.20 -50.09
C MET A 554 -39.78 44.28 -48.99
N ALA A 555 -40.95 44.86 -48.69
CA ALA A 555 -41.07 45.78 -47.57
C ALA A 555 -40.93 45.03 -46.23
N SER A 556 -40.19 45.61 -45.28
CA SER A 556 -40.02 45.03 -43.95
C SER A 556 -41.37 44.87 -43.24
N PRO A 557 -41.70 43.68 -42.71
CA PRO A 557 -42.91 43.44 -41.91
C PRO A 557 -43.03 44.36 -40.70
N HIS A 558 -41.91 44.89 -40.18
CA HIS A 558 -41.89 45.85 -39.09
C HIS A 558 -42.61 47.16 -39.39
N LYS A 559 -42.88 47.49 -40.66
CA LYS A 559 -43.68 48.68 -41.02
C LYS A 559 -45.16 48.57 -40.64
N LEU A 560 -45.64 47.35 -40.36
CA LEU A 560 -47.02 47.07 -39.97
C LEU A 560 -47.18 46.93 -38.44
N LEU A 561 -46.09 47.10 -37.69
CA LEU A 561 -46.04 46.88 -36.25
C LEU A 561 -45.66 48.16 -35.52
N THR A 562 -46.08 48.27 -34.27
CA THR A 562 -45.57 49.27 -33.34
C THR A 562 -44.09 49.02 -33.02
N PRO A 563 -43.34 50.05 -32.57
CA PRO A 563 -41.98 49.88 -32.11
C PRO A 563 -41.84 48.84 -30.98
N GLN A 564 -42.82 48.76 -30.08
CA GLN A 564 -42.86 47.81 -28.96
C GLN A 564 -43.07 46.37 -29.45
N GLU A 565 -44.00 46.14 -30.39
CA GLU A 565 -44.19 44.81 -30.99
C GLU A 565 -42.94 44.35 -31.77
N SER A 566 -42.32 45.28 -32.51
CA SER A 566 -41.07 45.02 -33.22
C SER A 566 -39.93 44.65 -32.27
N ARG A 567 -39.82 45.38 -31.15
CA ARG A 567 -38.88 45.07 -30.06
C ARG A 567 -39.12 43.67 -29.52
N ASP A 568 -40.36 43.29 -29.21
CA ASP A 568 -40.67 41.99 -28.61
C ASP A 568 -40.30 40.83 -29.54
N ILE A 569 -40.57 40.96 -30.84
CA ILE A 569 -40.16 39.96 -31.85
C ILE A 569 -38.63 39.87 -31.93
N ILE A 570 -37.94 41.01 -31.95
CA ILE A 570 -36.48 41.03 -32.01
C ILE A 570 -35.89 40.44 -30.73
N PHE A 571 -36.32 40.83 -29.55
CA PHE A 571 -35.79 40.27 -28.29
C PHE A 571 -36.07 38.77 -28.15
N ALA A 572 -37.19 38.30 -28.69
CA ALA A 572 -37.55 36.88 -28.63
C ALA A 572 -36.49 35.98 -29.28
N HIS A 573 -35.73 36.43 -30.30
CA HIS A 573 -34.73 35.57 -30.95
C HIS A 573 -33.66 35.04 -29.98
N VAL A 574 -33.28 35.83 -28.98
CA VAL A 574 -32.32 35.39 -27.95
C VAL A 574 -32.94 34.27 -27.12
N SER A 575 -34.14 34.51 -26.58
CA SER A 575 -34.83 33.55 -25.71
C SER A 575 -35.23 32.25 -26.45
N ASP A 576 -35.70 32.37 -27.69
CA ASP A 576 -36.06 31.25 -28.55
C ASP A 576 -34.82 30.48 -29.00
N GLY A 577 -33.71 31.18 -29.26
CA GLY A 577 -32.40 30.60 -29.56
C GLY A 577 -31.89 29.76 -28.40
N VAL A 578 -31.83 30.32 -27.20
CA VAL A 578 -31.45 29.61 -25.97
C VAL A 578 -32.32 28.36 -25.75
N LYS A 579 -33.64 28.48 -25.94
CA LYS A 579 -34.57 27.36 -25.81
C LYS A 579 -34.27 26.25 -26.82
N ARG A 580 -34.06 26.59 -28.09
CA ARG A 580 -33.71 25.63 -29.16
C ARG A 580 -32.38 24.94 -28.89
N LEU A 581 -31.35 25.69 -28.49
CA LEU A 581 -30.02 25.13 -28.18
C LEU A 581 -30.05 24.18 -26.98
N LYS A 582 -30.80 24.52 -25.92
CA LYS A 582 -31.02 23.63 -24.77
C LYS A 582 -31.74 22.35 -25.17
N GLN A 583 -32.79 22.45 -25.98
CA GLN A 583 -33.53 21.28 -26.49
C GLN A 583 -32.65 20.35 -27.33
N ALA A 584 -31.75 20.92 -28.13
CA ALA A 584 -30.78 20.18 -28.94
C ALA A 584 -29.57 19.64 -28.14
N GLY A 585 -29.46 19.98 -26.84
CA GLY A 585 -28.37 19.52 -25.99
C GLY A 585 -26.99 20.06 -26.40
N LEU A 586 -26.94 21.32 -26.84
CA LEU A 586 -25.66 21.98 -27.10
C LEU A 586 -24.91 22.30 -25.78
N PRO A 587 -23.58 22.45 -25.83
CA PRO A 587 -22.76 22.87 -24.70
C PRO A 587 -23.25 24.19 -24.09
N GLN A 588 -23.13 24.35 -22.77
CA GLN A 588 -23.62 25.54 -22.07
C GLN A 588 -22.93 26.81 -22.57
N SER A 589 -21.62 26.75 -22.84
CA SER A 589 -20.85 27.84 -23.40
C SER A 589 -21.34 28.33 -24.75
N VAL A 590 -21.92 27.47 -25.61
CA VAL A 590 -22.54 27.90 -26.88
C VAL A 590 -23.90 28.55 -26.62
N ILE A 591 -24.66 28.01 -25.66
CA ILE A 591 -25.94 28.59 -25.22
C ILE A 591 -25.73 29.98 -24.63
N ASP A 592 -24.66 30.16 -23.86
CA ASP A 592 -24.28 31.43 -23.22
C ASP A 592 -23.96 32.50 -24.27
N ILE A 593 -23.23 32.16 -25.33
CA ILE A 593 -22.98 33.11 -26.45
C ILE A 593 -24.30 33.56 -27.09
N CYS A 594 -25.25 32.64 -27.32
CA CYS A 594 -26.57 33.01 -27.83
C CYS A 594 -27.30 33.96 -26.86
N ALA A 595 -27.19 33.77 -25.55
CA ALA A 595 -27.79 34.67 -24.56
C ALA A 595 -27.08 36.03 -24.44
N GLU A 596 -25.75 36.05 -24.59
CA GLU A 596 -24.89 37.19 -24.24
C GLU A 596 -24.52 38.10 -25.42
N HIS A 597 -24.61 37.63 -26.68
CA HIS A 597 -24.01 38.34 -27.81
C HIS A 597 -24.55 39.77 -28.02
N HIS A 598 -25.77 40.09 -27.59
CA HIS A 598 -26.26 41.47 -27.58
C HIS A 598 -26.04 42.20 -26.25
N GLY A 599 -25.71 41.49 -25.16
CA GLY A 599 -25.59 42.03 -23.82
C GLY A 599 -26.88 42.70 -23.36
N LYS A 600 -26.77 43.87 -22.75
CA LYS A 600 -27.89 44.74 -22.38
C LYS A 600 -28.01 45.97 -23.28
N THR A 601 -27.65 45.84 -24.55
CA THR A 601 -27.68 46.99 -25.45
C THR A 601 -29.08 47.43 -25.81
N VAL A 602 -29.17 48.69 -26.26
CA VAL A 602 -30.44 49.29 -26.67
C VAL A 602 -30.69 48.96 -28.13
N LEU A 603 -31.91 48.55 -28.44
CA LEU A 603 -32.41 48.44 -29.80
C LEU A 603 -32.66 49.84 -30.38
N LYS A 604 -31.57 50.52 -30.74
CA LYS A 604 -31.52 51.97 -31.01
C LYS A 604 -32.57 52.45 -32.02
N TYR A 605 -32.74 51.75 -33.15
CA TYR A 605 -33.66 52.16 -34.21
C TYR A 605 -35.10 52.29 -33.70
N PHE A 606 -35.64 51.23 -33.09
CA PHE A 606 -37.02 51.21 -32.59
C PHE A 606 -37.19 52.08 -31.35
N TYR A 607 -36.17 52.21 -30.50
CA TYR A 607 -36.20 53.17 -29.39
C TYR A 607 -36.34 54.62 -29.88
N VAL A 608 -35.56 55.02 -30.89
CA VAL A 608 -35.66 56.38 -31.46
C VAL A 608 -37.01 56.59 -32.14
N THR A 609 -37.50 55.60 -32.90
CA THR A 609 -38.85 55.68 -33.49
C THR A 609 -39.92 55.85 -32.42
N ALA A 610 -39.90 55.04 -31.37
CA ALA A 610 -40.85 55.13 -30.25
C ALA A 610 -40.75 56.47 -29.52
N LYS A 611 -39.52 56.95 -29.28
CA LYS A 611 -39.28 58.21 -28.58
C LYS A 611 -39.73 59.45 -29.38
N ASN A 612 -39.71 59.36 -30.70
CA ASN A 612 -40.25 60.41 -31.57
C ASN A 612 -41.78 60.41 -31.58
N GLU A 613 -42.42 59.29 -31.27
CA GLU A 613 -43.88 59.17 -31.13
C GLU A 613 -44.35 59.55 -29.72
N ASP A 614 -43.57 59.24 -28.69
CA ASP A 614 -43.83 59.54 -27.28
C ASP A 614 -42.52 59.83 -26.52
N GLU A 615 -42.37 61.06 -26.02
CA GLU A 615 -41.16 61.50 -25.28
C GLU A 615 -40.97 60.78 -23.93
N HIS A 616 -42.03 60.15 -23.39
CA HIS A 616 -42.00 59.48 -22.08
C HIS A 616 -41.47 58.03 -22.13
N ILE A 617 -41.11 57.52 -23.31
CA ILE A 617 -40.57 56.17 -23.47
C ILE A 617 -39.21 56.02 -22.75
N ASP A 618 -39.14 55.07 -21.80
CA ASP A 618 -37.89 54.72 -21.13
C ASP A 618 -36.95 53.97 -22.09
N LYS A 619 -35.68 54.38 -22.11
CA LYS A 619 -34.60 53.69 -22.82
C LYS A 619 -34.43 52.25 -22.34
N ASN A 620 -34.71 51.97 -21.07
CA ASN A 620 -34.59 50.63 -20.49
C ASN A 620 -35.60 49.64 -21.08
N ASP A 621 -36.77 50.10 -21.51
CA ASP A 621 -37.78 49.24 -22.15
C ASP A 621 -37.31 48.69 -23.50
N PHE A 622 -36.28 49.29 -24.10
CA PHE A 622 -35.66 48.88 -25.35
C PHE A 622 -34.26 48.29 -25.14
N ARG A 623 -33.90 47.89 -23.92
CA ARG A 623 -32.67 47.13 -23.67
C ARG A 623 -32.91 45.63 -23.76
N TYR A 624 -31.97 44.93 -24.39
CA TYR A 624 -31.93 43.47 -24.31
C TYR A 624 -31.86 43.03 -22.83
N PRO A 625 -32.51 41.90 -22.47
CA PRO A 625 -32.53 41.42 -21.09
C PRO A 625 -31.14 41.00 -20.57
N GLY A 626 -30.19 40.71 -21.46
CA GLY A 626 -28.86 40.22 -21.13
C GLY A 626 -28.84 38.72 -20.81
N PRO A 627 -27.78 38.23 -20.13
CA PRO A 627 -26.77 38.99 -19.38
C PRO A 627 -25.74 39.73 -20.27
N LYS A 628 -24.90 40.59 -19.66
CA LYS A 628 -23.74 41.18 -20.35
C LYS A 628 -22.75 40.06 -20.73
N PRO A 629 -21.90 40.24 -21.76
CA PRO A 629 -20.81 39.33 -22.05
C PRO A 629 -20.02 38.95 -20.79
N GLN A 630 -19.83 37.65 -20.56
CA GLN A 630 -19.07 37.12 -19.41
C GLN A 630 -17.64 36.70 -19.78
N THR A 631 -17.36 36.56 -21.09
CA THR A 631 -16.08 36.07 -21.61
C THR A 631 -15.51 37.00 -22.69
N LYS A 632 -14.20 36.92 -22.94
CA LYS A 632 -13.54 37.67 -24.03
C LYS A 632 -14.13 37.29 -25.37
N GLU A 633 -14.40 35.99 -25.57
CA GLU A 633 -15.03 35.48 -26.78
C GLU A 633 -16.42 36.10 -26.99
N SER A 634 -17.25 36.12 -25.95
CA SER A 634 -18.58 36.77 -26.00
C SER A 634 -18.51 38.26 -26.32
N ALA A 635 -17.56 38.98 -25.72
CA ALA A 635 -17.36 40.40 -25.98
C ALA A 635 -16.95 40.68 -27.44
N VAL A 636 -16.02 39.88 -27.99
CA VAL A 636 -15.59 40.02 -29.38
C VAL A 636 -16.72 39.68 -30.35
N ILE A 637 -17.49 38.62 -30.08
CA ILE A 637 -18.67 38.25 -30.89
C ILE A 637 -19.69 39.39 -30.88
N SER A 638 -19.94 39.99 -29.72
CA SER A 638 -20.87 41.13 -29.58
C SER A 638 -20.50 42.33 -30.45
N ILE A 639 -19.19 42.64 -30.54
CA ILE A 639 -18.67 43.71 -31.40
C ILE A 639 -18.79 43.31 -32.86
N ALA A 640 -18.29 42.13 -33.22
CA ALA A 640 -18.24 41.67 -34.60
C ALA A 640 -19.63 41.50 -35.23
N ASP A 641 -20.62 41.02 -34.47
CA ASP A 641 -22.02 40.92 -34.89
C ASP A 641 -22.59 42.29 -35.27
N THR A 642 -22.39 43.29 -34.40
CA THR A 642 -22.87 44.66 -34.63
C THR A 642 -22.19 45.28 -35.85
N VAL A 643 -20.87 45.14 -35.96
CA VAL A 643 -20.09 45.77 -37.02
C VAL A 643 -20.35 45.10 -38.37
N GLU A 644 -20.47 43.77 -38.44
CA GLU A 644 -20.80 43.07 -39.69
C GLU A 644 -22.16 43.54 -40.21
N ALA A 645 -23.18 43.54 -39.35
CA ALA A 645 -24.53 43.91 -39.73
C ALA A 645 -24.61 45.38 -40.18
N ALA A 646 -23.90 46.28 -39.49
CA ALA A 646 -23.82 47.68 -39.87
C ALA A 646 -23.05 47.89 -41.18
N ALA A 647 -21.91 47.22 -41.37
CA ALA A 647 -21.13 47.30 -42.61
C ALA A 647 -21.91 46.78 -43.83
N ARG A 648 -22.70 45.71 -43.66
CA ARG A 648 -23.57 45.15 -44.71
C ARG A 648 -24.66 46.14 -45.15
N ALA A 649 -25.11 47.00 -44.25
CA ALA A 649 -26.13 48.01 -44.54
C ALA A 649 -25.57 49.29 -45.20
N MET A 650 -24.24 49.46 -45.26
CA MET A 650 -23.60 50.62 -45.89
C MET A 650 -23.67 50.52 -47.43
N LYS A 651 -23.98 51.65 -48.09
CA LYS A 651 -24.06 51.69 -49.56
C LYS A 651 -22.72 51.44 -50.25
N ASN A 652 -21.64 52.05 -49.75
CA ASN A 652 -20.27 51.94 -50.26
C ASN A 652 -19.30 51.97 -49.08
N PRO A 653 -19.02 50.83 -48.43
CA PRO A 653 -18.06 50.77 -47.33
C PRO A 653 -16.63 50.98 -47.86
N ASP A 654 -15.96 52.03 -47.38
CA ASP A 654 -14.53 52.27 -47.56
C ASP A 654 -13.77 52.07 -46.24
N ILE A 655 -12.43 52.08 -46.29
CA ILE A 655 -11.60 51.79 -45.11
C ILE A 655 -11.86 52.79 -43.97
N ASP A 656 -12.02 54.08 -44.29
CA ASP A 656 -12.20 55.15 -43.29
C ASP A 656 -13.57 55.04 -42.60
N SER A 657 -14.62 54.76 -43.36
CA SER A 657 -15.97 54.56 -42.83
C SER A 657 -16.09 53.26 -42.03
N LEU A 658 -15.43 52.17 -42.46
CA LEU A 658 -15.33 50.94 -41.67
C LEU A 658 -14.53 51.14 -40.37
N THR A 659 -13.45 51.91 -40.41
CA THR A 659 -12.64 52.25 -39.23
C THR A 659 -13.48 53.02 -38.21
N THR A 660 -14.19 54.04 -38.68
CA THR A 660 -15.08 54.86 -37.84
C THR A 660 -16.18 53.98 -37.22
N LEU A 661 -16.82 53.12 -38.00
CA LEU A 661 -17.85 52.20 -37.53
C LEU A 661 -17.35 51.28 -36.40
N VAL A 662 -16.18 50.66 -36.56
CA VAL A 662 -15.59 49.76 -35.55
C VAL A 662 -15.28 50.55 -34.28
N GLN A 663 -14.63 51.72 -34.40
CA GLN A 663 -14.24 52.55 -33.27
C GLN A 663 -15.44 53.06 -32.48
N GLU A 664 -16.45 53.60 -33.15
CA GLU A 664 -17.69 54.06 -32.52
C GLU A 664 -18.44 52.91 -31.84
N THR A 665 -18.47 51.73 -32.45
CA THR A 665 -19.11 50.55 -31.86
C THR A 665 -18.40 50.15 -30.57
N ILE A 666 -17.07 50.04 -30.57
CA ILE A 666 -16.31 49.69 -29.37
C ILE A 666 -16.48 50.76 -28.30
N HIS A 667 -16.37 52.04 -28.65
CA HIS A 667 -16.53 53.15 -27.72
C HIS A 667 -17.92 53.17 -27.09
N SER A 668 -18.98 53.04 -27.90
CA SER A 668 -20.37 52.99 -27.42
C SER A 668 -20.62 51.80 -26.48
N ARG A 669 -19.96 50.65 -26.70
CA ARG A 669 -20.09 49.48 -25.81
C ARG A 669 -19.36 49.70 -24.48
N ILE A 670 -18.22 50.37 -24.49
CA ILE A 670 -17.49 50.78 -23.28
C ILE A 670 -18.31 51.78 -22.46
N GLU A 671 -18.83 52.83 -23.09
CA GLU A 671 -19.64 53.85 -22.41
C GLU A 671 -20.94 53.27 -21.81
N ASP A 672 -21.53 52.27 -22.48
CA ASP A 672 -22.73 51.58 -22.00
C ASP A 672 -22.42 50.46 -20.97
N GLY A 673 -21.16 50.34 -20.55
CA GLY A 673 -20.70 49.36 -19.55
C GLY A 673 -20.87 47.90 -19.99
N GLN A 674 -20.94 47.61 -21.29
CA GLN A 674 -21.23 46.24 -21.77
C GLN A 674 -20.12 45.24 -21.46
N PHE A 675 -18.90 45.70 -21.17
CA PHE A 675 -17.74 44.85 -20.91
C PHE A 675 -17.35 44.79 -19.42
N ASP A 676 -18.19 45.32 -18.51
CA ASP A 676 -17.89 45.37 -17.07
C ASP A 676 -17.81 43.98 -16.41
N GLU A 677 -18.41 42.96 -17.03
CA GLU A 677 -18.57 41.60 -16.48
C GLU A 677 -17.70 40.55 -17.21
N CYS A 678 -16.83 40.96 -18.14
CA CYS A 678 -15.89 40.06 -18.81
C CYS A 678 -14.43 40.50 -18.64
N PRO A 679 -13.48 39.56 -18.68
CA PRO A 679 -12.07 39.87 -18.43
C PRO A 679 -11.34 40.42 -19.67
N ILE A 680 -12.01 41.21 -20.54
CA ILE A 680 -11.39 41.82 -21.73
C ILE A 680 -10.69 43.14 -21.37
N THR A 681 -9.44 43.29 -21.80
CA THR A 681 -8.65 44.49 -21.50
C THR A 681 -8.74 45.53 -22.61
N VAL A 682 -8.49 46.80 -22.28
CA VAL A 682 -8.40 47.89 -23.28
C VAL A 682 -7.32 47.62 -24.33
N GLN A 683 -6.22 46.97 -23.94
CA GLN A 683 -5.17 46.57 -24.87
C GLN A 683 -5.68 45.53 -25.88
N GLU A 684 -6.42 44.54 -25.41
CA GLU A 684 -7.03 43.51 -26.27
C GLU A 684 -8.08 44.12 -27.20
N LEU A 685 -8.90 45.06 -26.72
CA LEU A 685 -9.87 45.78 -27.56
C LEU A 685 -9.20 46.51 -28.73
N LYS A 686 -8.02 47.12 -28.54
CA LYS A 686 -7.25 47.74 -29.63
C LYS A 686 -6.73 46.72 -30.66
N ILE A 687 -6.41 45.51 -30.23
CA ILE A 687 -6.01 44.41 -31.13
C ILE A 687 -7.23 43.93 -31.93
N VAL A 688 -8.36 43.74 -31.25
CA VAL A 688 -9.65 43.37 -31.85
C VAL A 688 -10.08 44.41 -32.88
N GLU A 689 -10.03 45.70 -32.56
CA GLU A 689 -10.34 46.81 -33.47
C GLU A 689 -9.58 46.68 -34.79
N LYS A 690 -8.24 46.58 -34.74
CA LYS A 690 -7.39 46.42 -35.94
C LYS A 690 -7.71 45.16 -36.72
N SER A 691 -7.98 44.05 -36.03
CA SER A 691 -8.34 42.77 -36.66
C SER A 691 -9.68 42.87 -37.40
N LEU A 692 -10.69 43.50 -36.81
CA LEU A 692 -12.00 43.67 -37.42
C LEU A 692 -11.92 44.60 -38.64
N ILE A 693 -11.22 45.73 -38.55
CA ILE A 693 -11.02 46.65 -39.69
C ILE A 693 -10.37 45.91 -40.87
N THR A 694 -9.32 45.13 -40.61
CA THR A 694 -8.61 44.35 -41.64
C THR A 694 -9.53 43.30 -42.28
N GLY A 695 -10.29 42.57 -41.45
CA GLY A 695 -11.21 41.54 -41.90
C GLY A 695 -12.35 42.10 -42.75
N LEU A 696 -13.00 43.18 -42.31
CA LEU A 696 -14.09 43.83 -43.04
C LEU A 696 -13.60 44.43 -44.35
N SER A 697 -12.46 45.11 -44.35
CA SER A 697 -11.86 45.65 -45.57
C SER A 697 -11.63 44.54 -46.60
N SER A 698 -11.14 43.38 -46.15
CA SER A 698 -10.92 42.22 -47.02
C SER A 698 -12.22 41.61 -47.57
N SER A 699 -13.29 41.61 -46.78
CA SER A 699 -14.60 41.07 -47.18
C SER A 699 -15.38 41.98 -48.13
N TYR A 700 -15.23 43.31 -48.00
CA TYR A 700 -16.00 44.30 -48.76
C TYR A 700 -15.21 45.00 -49.88
N HIS A 701 -13.90 44.75 -50.02
CA HIS A 701 -13.15 45.18 -51.20
C HIS A 701 -13.60 44.42 -52.46
N THR A 702 -14.14 45.18 -53.41
CA THR A 702 -14.54 44.73 -54.74
C THR A 702 -13.36 44.13 -55.50
N ARG A 703 -13.52 42.91 -56.04
CA ARG A 703 -12.69 42.46 -57.17
C ARG A 703 -12.76 43.55 -58.25
N VAL A 704 -11.61 44.02 -58.70
CA VAL A 704 -11.46 44.99 -59.79
C VAL A 704 -12.42 44.63 -60.92
N GLU A 705 -13.38 45.51 -61.24
CA GLU A 705 -14.24 45.33 -62.41
C GLU A 705 -13.37 45.42 -63.66
N TYR A 706 -13.34 44.35 -64.46
CA TYR A 706 -12.68 44.40 -65.77
C TYR A 706 -13.39 45.42 -66.66
N PRO A 707 -12.66 46.36 -67.30
CA PRO A 707 -13.28 47.37 -68.15
C PRO A 707 -14.05 46.69 -69.29
N LYS A 708 -15.33 47.03 -69.44
CA LYS A 708 -16.11 46.64 -70.62
C LYS A 708 -15.71 47.55 -71.78
N LEU A 709 -15.25 46.95 -72.89
CA LEU A 709 -14.98 47.65 -74.14
C LEU A 709 -16.30 48.21 -74.71
N ASN A 710 -16.43 49.54 -74.74
CA ASN A 710 -17.54 50.22 -75.41
C ASN A 710 -17.40 50.07 -76.94
N SER A 711 -18.31 49.32 -77.57
CA SER A 711 -18.43 49.30 -79.03
C SER A 711 -19.05 50.61 -79.52
N ARG A 712 -18.22 51.47 -80.13
CA ARG A 712 -18.72 52.62 -80.89
C ARG A 712 -19.45 52.13 -82.15
N LYS A 713 -20.77 52.26 -82.17
CA LYS A 713 -21.55 52.44 -83.41
C LYS A 713 -21.34 53.87 -83.91
N GLY A 714 -20.72 54.03 -85.09
CA GLY A 714 -20.80 55.22 -85.93
C GLY A 714 -21.26 54.78 -87.33
N LYS A 715 -22.56 54.87 -87.60
CA LYS A 715 -23.21 55.85 -88.50
C LYS A 715 -22.82 55.71 -89.98
N LYS A 716 -23.74 55.10 -90.74
CA LYS A 716 -23.97 55.38 -92.16
C LYS A 716 -24.39 56.85 -92.31
N ALA A 717 -23.82 57.53 -93.30
CA ALA A 717 -24.47 58.59 -94.07
C ALA A 717 -24.47 58.11 -95.52
#